data_AF-A0A0R2R7Y9-F1
#
_entry.id   AF-A0A0R2R7Y9-F1
#
_cell.length_a   1.000
_cell.length_b   1.000
_cell.length_c   1.000
_cell.angle_alpha   90.00
_cell.angle_beta   90.00
_cell.angle_gamma   90.00
#
_symmetry.space_group_name_H-M   'P 1'
#
loop_
_entity.id
_entity.type
_entity.pdbx_description
1 polymer ?
#
loop_
_entity_poly.entity_id
_entity_poly.type
_entity_poly.pdbx_seq_one_letter_code
_entity_poly.pdbx_strand_id
1 'polypeptide(L)'
;MNSPRSFKRPATDAELRLARELFGKRVHVDVSLAQFTTYRVGGNAALHIRVESIDDLVAISAVLAQVDLPVLVIGRGSNMLIADTGFQGLAITFGSFLEYIDLPDRSANADDKLDVEPVALFGGSVLLPVAARQSVHRGLTGFEWGVGVPGTIGGAVRMNAGGHGSDIASSLVSARIFHLLRGVEAHVDAVDLGLRFRGSAIADHHVVLSATLNLSWSTATEKAENQVSEIVKWRRENQPGGQNAGSVFVNPVPGEVSAGALIDQIGMRGFRIGTAHISEKHANFIQAEEGGLASDVVRVMAEIRRRVKESTGYDLRSEIRLAGFDPTMDPSLVEVLTSESDTSVATVRLEHIFDRNANTSVSTDTSIPISVLTSTSFRDALDVPTEVLDELRTVFNDGTSDTQEQPVVASVTDIRTREVTMPVEPPATESTAAPDRVVIVDEDFRQPSESDFPSDTASESVHQAPTSLRVLITDDDVAQDLNAEIIVGTQWRDTPRSRKLLGLLTGKFVGGNKRKRLVMTGLGVVVAIGVALIILASPIVAVKTVRVEGAKYADSALVRSVSDSLKGKSVLTVDTKTAQERLESDPWIKSARITTSLPSRVLIQINERIPVAWFLGVDNRARVIDEDGLVLSVVEGRPTQYMWIEGTGPNLTAGASSAAAYRAAGQLAMSLPSELAPMVKHLGVAGTEEITMTLKTGTVVNFGAPVDMRNKLVNVVVLLRRQDVNSIISIDVSTGTPVVQS
;
A
#
# COMPACT_ATOMS: atom_id res chain seq x y z
N MET A 1 -15.01 -7.14 17.85
CA MET A 1 -13.65 -7.36 17.29
C MET A 1 -13.80 -8.26 16.07
N ASN A 2 -13.98 -7.65 14.89
CA ASN A 2 -14.12 -8.40 13.64
C ASN A 2 -12.75 -8.64 13.02
N SER A 3 -12.52 -9.87 12.60
CA SER A 3 -11.28 -10.42 12.03
C SER A 3 -10.75 -9.62 10.83
N PRO A 4 -9.43 -9.59 10.57
CA PRO A 4 -8.88 -8.96 9.38
C PRO A 4 -9.28 -9.72 8.12
N ARG A 5 -9.90 -8.99 7.18
CA ARG A 5 -10.02 -9.27 5.73
C ARG A 5 -10.50 -10.68 5.34
N SER A 6 -11.76 -10.99 5.67
CA SER A 6 -12.59 -11.78 4.75
C SER A 6 -12.90 -10.89 3.55
N PHE A 7 -12.90 -11.43 2.33
CA PHE A 7 -13.70 -10.85 1.23
C PHE A 7 -15.05 -10.48 1.84
N LYS A 8 -15.40 -9.19 1.89
CA LYS A 8 -16.67 -8.79 2.50
C LYS A 8 -17.76 -9.47 1.69
N ARG A 9 -18.62 -10.23 2.37
CA ARG A 9 -19.70 -10.97 1.71
C ARG A 9 -20.46 -10.03 0.78
N PRO A 10 -20.90 -10.50 -0.40
CA PRO A 10 -21.90 -9.80 -1.18
C PRO A 10 -23.09 -9.39 -0.30
N ALA A 11 -23.62 -8.18 -0.53
CA ALA A 11 -24.86 -7.77 0.10
C ALA A 11 -26.00 -8.70 -0.36
N THR A 12 -26.91 -9.01 0.56
CA THR A 12 -28.12 -9.76 0.24
C THR A 12 -29.15 -8.86 -0.45
N ASP A 13 -30.06 -9.44 -1.23
CA ASP A 13 -31.14 -8.68 -1.87
C ASP A 13 -31.99 -7.88 -0.87
N ALA A 14 -32.14 -8.37 0.37
CA ALA A 14 -32.88 -7.68 1.41
C ALA A 14 -32.14 -6.41 1.88
N GLU A 15 -30.83 -6.49 2.07
CA GLU A 15 -29.98 -5.34 2.42
C GLU A 15 -29.95 -4.31 1.28
N LEU A 16 -29.83 -4.76 0.03
CA LEU A 16 -29.85 -3.88 -1.14
C LEU A 16 -31.18 -3.14 -1.29
N ARG A 17 -32.31 -3.83 -1.07
CA ARG A 17 -33.64 -3.19 -1.09
C ARG A 17 -33.80 -2.16 0.01
N LEU A 18 -33.44 -2.51 1.24
CA LEU A 18 -33.52 -1.59 2.38
C LEU A 18 -32.64 -0.35 2.17
N ALA A 19 -31.39 -0.56 1.74
CA ALA A 19 -30.47 0.53 1.44
C ALA A 19 -31.00 1.44 0.33
N ARG A 20 -31.57 0.87 -0.73
CA ARG A 20 -32.19 1.64 -1.82
C ARG A 20 -33.32 2.53 -1.30
N GLU A 21 -34.17 2.01 -0.42
CA GLU A 21 -35.25 2.78 0.20
C GLU A 21 -34.72 3.93 1.06
N LEU A 22 -33.69 3.65 1.88
CA LEU A 22 -33.07 4.65 2.76
C LEU A 22 -32.33 5.76 1.98
N PHE A 23 -31.64 5.41 0.90
CA PHE A 23 -30.96 6.39 0.04
C PHE A 23 -31.91 7.22 -0.82
N GLY A 24 -33.09 6.68 -1.15
CA GLY A 24 -34.08 7.34 -1.97
C GLY A 24 -33.52 7.74 -3.35
N LYS A 25 -33.60 9.03 -3.68
CA LYS A 25 -33.16 9.55 -5.00
C LYS A 25 -31.64 9.68 -5.15
N ARG A 26 -30.86 9.53 -4.07
CA ARG A 26 -29.39 9.68 -4.11
C ARG A 26 -28.68 8.48 -4.71
N VAL A 27 -29.34 7.31 -4.77
CA VAL A 27 -28.74 6.06 -5.25
C VAL A 27 -29.28 5.67 -6.61
N HIS A 28 -28.38 5.21 -7.45
CA HIS A 28 -28.67 4.58 -8.74
C HIS A 28 -28.47 3.08 -8.62
N VAL A 29 -29.32 2.32 -9.30
CA VAL A 29 -29.23 0.85 -9.35
C VAL A 29 -28.68 0.44 -10.70
N ASP A 30 -27.98 -0.70 -10.72
CA ASP A 30 -27.54 -1.35 -11.95
C ASP A 30 -26.69 -0.45 -12.88
N VAL A 31 -25.79 0.32 -12.27
CA VAL A 31 -24.90 1.25 -13.00
C VAL A 31 -23.64 0.52 -13.43
N SER A 32 -23.32 0.56 -14.73
CA SER A 32 -22.07 0.00 -15.25
C SER A 32 -20.85 0.66 -14.60
N LEU A 33 -19.97 -0.17 -14.03
CA LEU A 33 -18.73 0.28 -13.42
C LEU A 33 -17.56 0.35 -14.41
N ALA A 34 -17.69 -0.28 -15.58
CA ALA A 34 -16.69 -0.26 -16.63
C ALA A 34 -16.22 1.17 -16.94
N GLN A 35 -17.15 2.11 -17.10
CA GLN A 35 -16.88 3.53 -17.39
C GLN A 35 -16.06 4.26 -16.31
N PHE A 36 -15.99 3.72 -15.08
CA PHE A 36 -15.24 4.31 -13.96
C PHE A 36 -13.87 3.64 -13.74
N THR A 37 -13.45 2.75 -14.64
CA THR A 37 -12.14 2.08 -14.61
C THR A 37 -11.38 2.31 -15.90
N THR A 38 -10.05 2.31 -15.84
CA THR A 38 -9.24 2.43 -17.06
C THR A 38 -9.25 1.16 -17.89
N TYR A 39 -9.53 0.02 -17.28
CA TYR A 39 -9.78 -1.25 -17.98
C TYR A 39 -11.04 -1.21 -18.84
N ARG A 40 -12.03 -0.37 -18.52
CA ARG A 40 -13.32 -0.27 -19.25
C ARG A 40 -14.05 -1.60 -19.45
N VAL A 41 -13.79 -2.57 -18.59
CA VAL A 41 -14.48 -3.87 -18.52
C VAL A 41 -14.99 -4.10 -17.10
N GLY A 42 -15.93 -5.03 -16.95
CA GLY A 42 -16.57 -5.37 -15.69
C GLY A 42 -18.05 -5.00 -15.63
N GLY A 43 -18.75 -5.62 -14.70
CA GLY A 43 -20.21 -5.53 -14.57
C GLY A 43 -20.71 -4.31 -13.80
N ASN A 44 -21.98 -4.36 -13.45
CA ASN A 44 -22.70 -3.25 -12.83
C ASN A 44 -22.56 -3.24 -11.30
N ALA A 45 -22.64 -2.06 -10.69
CA ALA A 45 -22.88 -1.95 -9.26
C ALA A 45 -24.34 -2.23 -8.94
N ALA A 46 -24.59 -3.00 -7.89
CA ALA A 46 -25.94 -3.15 -7.34
C ALA A 46 -26.50 -1.79 -6.87
N LEU A 47 -25.68 -1.00 -6.18
CA LEU A 47 -25.97 0.37 -5.78
C LEU A 47 -24.78 1.28 -6.14
N HIS A 48 -25.07 2.44 -6.70
CA HIS A 48 -24.07 3.46 -7.05
C HIS A 48 -24.51 4.83 -6.56
N ILE A 49 -23.59 5.57 -5.95
CA ILE A 49 -23.79 6.97 -5.58
C ILE A 49 -22.64 7.79 -6.14
N ARG A 50 -23.00 8.86 -6.86
CA ARG A 50 -22.07 9.94 -7.20
C ARG A 50 -22.17 11.02 -6.14
N VAL A 51 -21.11 11.16 -5.35
CA VAL A 51 -21.00 12.12 -4.24
C VAL A 51 -20.69 13.48 -4.82
N GLU A 52 -21.52 14.48 -4.53
CA GLU A 52 -21.32 15.87 -4.98
C GLU A 52 -21.03 16.81 -3.79
N SER A 53 -21.09 16.31 -2.56
CA SER A 53 -20.92 17.09 -1.33
C SER A 53 -20.51 16.24 -0.13
N ILE A 54 -20.07 16.89 0.95
CA ILE A 54 -19.85 16.23 2.25
C ILE A 54 -21.17 15.70 2.84
N ASP A 55 -22.29 16.39 2.59
CA ASP A 55 -23.62 15.94 3.05
C ASP A 55 -24.01 14.58 2.44
N ASP A 56 -23.58 14.29 1.21
CA ASP A 56 -23.76 12.97 0.61
C ASP A 56 -22.99 11.89 1.37
N LEU A 57 -21.76 12.18 1.81
CA LEU A 57 -20.95 11.26 2.62
C LEU A 57 -21.57 11.01 3.99
N VAL A 58 -22.13 12.05 4.61
CA VAL A 58 -22.88 11.94 5.87
C VAL A 58 -24.15 11.11 5.67
N ALA A 59 -24.87 11.31 4.56
CA ALA A 59 -26.04 10.49 4.21
C ALA A 59 -25.66 9.03 3.98
N ILE A 60 -24.54 8.75 3.31
CA ILE A 60 -23.97 7.40 3.18
C ILE A 60 -23.70 6.80 4.55
N SER A 61 -23.08 7.54 5.46
CA SER A 61 -22.83 7.05 6.81
C SER A 61 -24.10 6.69 7.58
N ALA A 62 -25.15 7.52 7.47
CA ALA A 62 -26.43 7.26 8.13
C ALA A 62 -27.10 5.97 7.65
N VAL A 63 -26.93 5.61 6.38
CA VAL A 63 -27.44 4.34 5.82
C VAL A 63 -26.55 3.16 6.21
N LEU A 64 -25.23 3.30 6.15
CA LEU A 64 -24.30 2.24 6.54
C LEU A 64 -24.35 1.89 8.03
N ALA A 65 -24.83 2.82 8.88
CA ALA A 65 -25.13 2.54 10.29
C ALA A 65 -26.34 1.61 10.49
N GLN A 66 -27.23 1.51 9.50
CA GLN A 66 -28.45 0.69 9.54
C GLN A 66 -28.33 -0.59 8.70
N VAL A 67 -27.51 -0.56 7.65
CA VAL A 67 -27.35 -1.67 6.70
C VAL A 67 -25.87 -1.98 6.51
N ASP A 68 -25.48 -3.22 6.79
CA ASP A 68 -24.13 -3.71 6.56
C ASP A 68 -23.89 -3.98 5.06
N LEU A 69 -23.40 -2.96 4.35
CA LEU A 69 -23.05 -3.06 2.93
C LEU A 69 -21.53 -3.10 2.72
N PRO A 70 -21.02 -3.95 1.82
CA PRO A 70 -19.69 -3.77 1.27
C PRO A 70 -19.67 -2.48 0.43
N VAL A 71 -18.63 -1.68 0.63
CA VAL A 71 -18.43 -0.39 -0.04
C VAL A 71 -17.22 -0.44 -0.95
N LEU A 72 -17.31 0.22 -2.11
CA LEU A 72 -16.23 0.34 -3.08
C LEU A 72 -16.07 1.81 -3.47
N VAL A 73 -15.00 2.45 -2.98
CA VAL A 73 -14.67 3.83 -3.34
C VAL A 73 -13.79 3.83 -4.59
N ILE A 74 -14.24 4.50 -5.65
CA ILE A 74 -13.60 4.51 -6.96
C ILE A 74 -13.17 5.95 -7.28
N GLY A 75 -11.85 6.14 -7.48
CA GLY A 75 -11.28 7.35 -8.06
C GLY A 75 -11.33 7.28 -9.59
N ARG A 76 -10.17 7.29 -10.24
CA ARG A 76 -10.05 7.03 -11.70
C ARG A 76 -10.13 5.53 -12.07
N GLY A 77 -10.17 4.64 -11.08
CA GLY A 77 -10.21 3.18 -11.29
C GLY A 77 -9.02 2.65 -12.10
N SER A 78 -7.85 3.26 -11.94
CA SER A 78 -6.63 2.95 -12.70
C SER A 78 -5.77 1.82 -12.13
N ASN A 79 -6.16 1.26 -10.99
CA ASN A 79 -5.52 0.10 -10.35
C ASN A 79 -6.59 -0.91 -9.88
N MET A 80 -7.65 -1.09 -10.67
CA MET A 80 -8.81 -1.89 -10.28
C MET A 80 -9.34 -2.71 -11.45
N LEU A 81 -9.79 -3.92 -11.16
CA LEU A 81 -10.53 -4.77 -12.07
C LEU A 81 -11.81 -5.25 -11.39
N ILE A 82 -12.94 -5.10 -12.09
CA ILE A 82 -14.27 -5.39 -11.55
C ILE A 82 -14.81 -6.61 -12.27
N ALA A 83 -15.31 -7.60 -11.53
CA ALA A 83 -15.84 -8.83 -12.10
C ALA A 83 -16.98 -8.57 -13.09
N ASP A 84 -17.16 -9.45 -14.05
CA ASP A 84 -18.27 -9.38 -15.03
C ASP A 84 -19.64 -9.46 -14.34
N THR A 85 -19.73 -10.14 -13.20
CA THR A 85 -20.92 -10.18 -12.32
C THR A 85 -21.17 -8.87 -11.56
N GLY A 86 -20.26 -7.90 -11.69
CA GLY A 86 -20.36 -6.60 -11.06
C GLY A 86 -20.01 -6.60 -9.57
N PHE A 87 -20.42 -5.54 -8.88
CA PHE A 87 -20.17 -5.35 -7.45
C PHE A 87 -21.48 -5.37 -6.66
N GLN A 88 -21.66 -6.40 -5.85
CA GLN A 88 -22.85 -6.62 -5.01
C GLN A 88 -22.75 -5.82 -3.70
N GLY A 89 -22.77 -4.49 -3.82
CA GLY A 89 -22.63 -3.54 -2.73
C GLY A 89 -22.88 -2.11 -3.17
N LEU A 90 -22.36 -1.15 -2.40
CA LEU A 90 -22.39 0.27 -2.71
C LEU A 90 -21.08 0.74 -3.35
N ALA A 91 -21.12 1.07 -4.64
CA ALA A 91 -20.04 1.77 -5.33
C ALA A 91 -20.18 3.28 -5.17
N ILE A 92 -19.07 3.96 -4.88
CA ILE A 92 -19.03 5.40 -4.61
C ILE A 92 -18.02 6.04 -5.57
N THR A 93 -18.50 6.99 -6.36
CA THR A 93 -17.68 7.86 -7.21
C THR A 93 -17.87 9.31 -6.79
N PHE A 94 -17.00 10.21 -7.24
CA PHE A 94 -17.04 11.63 -6.85
C PHE A 94 -17.32 12.52 -8.05
N GLY A 95 -18.08 13.58 -7.82
CA GLY A 95 -18.15 14.73 -8.72
C GLY A 95 -16.98 15.69 -8.49
N SER A 96 -17.13 16.92 -8.97
CA SER A 96 -16.03 17.91 -9.04
C SER A 96 -15.73 18.61 -7.72
N PHE A 97 -16.50 18.39 -6.65
CA PHE A 97 -16.27 19.08 -5.37
C PHE A 97 -14.94 18.73 -4.68
N LEU A 98 -14.29 17.62 -5.07
CA LEU A 98 -12.94 17.23 -4.65
C LEU A 98 -11.88 17.49 -5.74
N GLU A 99 -12.24 18.20 -6.81
CA GLU A 99 -11.34 18.66 -7.86
C GLU A 99 -11.01 20.12 -7.58
N TYR A 100 -10.14 20.36 -6.61
CA TYR A 100 -9.63 21.70 -6.30
C TYR A 100 -8.13 21.63 -6.03
N ILE A 101 -7.43 22.70 -6.39
CA ILE A 101 -5.98 22.81 -6.28
C ILE A 101 -5.68 24.15 -5.63
N ASP A 102 -4.90 24.13 -4.56
CA ASP A 102 -4.43 25.31 -3.87
C ASP A 102 -2.90 25.24 -3.77
N LEU A 103 -2.24 26.19 -4.44
CA LEU A 103 -0.80 26.23 -4.61
C LEU A 103 -0.26 27.56 -4.09
N PRO A 104 0.89 27.53 -3.40
CA PRO A 104 1.49 28.74 -2.86
C PRO A 104 1.90 29.67 -3.99
N ASP A 105 1.73 30.97 -3.78
CA ASP A 105 2.10 32.00 -4.74
C ASP A 105 3.33 32.77 -4.25
N ARG A 106 4.44 32.60 -4.97
CA ARG A 106 5.70 33.32 -4.69
C ARG A 106 5.71 34.74 -5.26
N SER A 107 4.81 35.05 -6.19
CA SER A 107 4.83 36.27 -7.00
C SER A 107 4.10 37.47 -6.38
N ALA A 108 3.32 37.26 -5.32
CA ALA A 108 2.40 38.28 -4.80
C ALA A 108 3.08 39.50 -4.16
N ASN A 109 4.35 39.44 -3.75
CA ASN A 109 5.05 40.56 -3.11
C ASN A 109 6.50 40.69 -3.61
N ALA A 110 6.70 41.45 -4.70
CA ALA A 110 8.05 41.75 -5.20
C ALA A 110 8.91 42.57 -4.22
N ASP A 111 8.28 43.23 -3.24
CA ASP A 111 8.96 44.11 -2.27
C ASP A 111 8.98 43.58 -0.83
N ASP A 112 8.40 42.42 -0.55
CA ASP A 112 8.44 41.82 0.79
C ASP A 112 8.73 40.32 0.66
N LYS A 113 9.96 39.93 0.98
CA LYS A 113 10.43 38.54 1.01
C LYS A 113 9.76 37.79 2.16
N LEU A 114 8.45 37.57 2.08
CA LEU A 114 7.83 36.56 2.92
C LEU A 114 8.22 35.19 2.37
N ASP A 115 8.90 34.41 3.21
CA ASP A 115 9.20 33.00 3.02
C ASP A 115 7.89 32.19 3.00
N VAL A 116 7.15 32.24 1.89
CA VAL A 116 5.97 31.39 1.69
C VAL A 116 6.47 29.94 1.55
N GLU A 117 5.99 29.07 2.44
CA GLU A 117 6.35 27.65 2.39
C GLU A 117 5.81 27.00 1.10
N PRO A 118 6.58 26.11 0.44
CA PRO A 118 6.18 25.43 -0.80
C PRO A 118 5.17 24.28 -0.55
N VAL A 119 4.11 24.55 0.23
CA VAL A 119 3.10 23.57 0.62
C VAL A 119 1.91 23.64 -0.32
N ALA A 120 1.62 22.54 -1.01
CA ALA A 120 0.51 22.40 -1.94
C ALA A 120 -0.64 21.61 -1.31
N LEU A 121 -1.89 22.01 -1.57
CA LEU A 121 -3.08 21.29 -1.17
C LEU A 121 -3.87 20.85 -2.41
N PHE A 122 -4.15 19.55 -2.49
CA PHE A 122 -4.93 18.98 -3.59
C PHE A 122 -6.16 18.25 -3.07
N GLY A 123 -7.30 18.49 -3.71
CA GLY A 123 -8.50 17.68 -3.52
C GLY A 123 -8.30 16.22 -3.98
N GLY A 124 -9.02 15.30 -3.34
CA GLY A 124 -8.84 13.86 -3.51
C GLY A 124 -9.18 13.31 -4.90
N SER A 125 -9.96 14.06 -5.70
CA SER A 125 -10.30 13.70 -7.08
C SER A 125 -9.37 14.32 -8.12
N VAL A 126 -8.44 15.20 -7.73
CA VAL A 126 -7.46 15.79 -8.65
C VAL A 126 -6.59 14.69 -9.26
N LEU A 127 -6.41 14.72 -10.58
CA LEU A 127 -5.53 13.78 -11.29
C LEU A 127 -4.06 14.08 -11.00
N LEU A 128 -3.26 13.04 -10.73
CA LEU A 128 -1.82 13.18 -10.46
C LEU A 128 -1.08 13.95 -11.56
N PRO A 129 -1.35 13.68 -12.86
CA PRO A 129 -0.70 14.45 -13.92
C PRO A 129 -1.07 15.93 -13.98
N VAL A 130 -2.30 16.27 -13.59
CA VAL A 130 -2.73 17.67 -13.50
C VAL A 130 -2.03 18.34 -12.32
N ALA A 131 -2.00 17.69 -11.15
CA ALA A 131 -1.31 18.18 -9.97
C ALA A 131 0.19 18.41 -10.25
N ALA A 132 0.88 17.45 -10.87
CA ALA A 132 2.30 17.57 -11.23
C ALA A 132 2.57 18.77 -12.16
N ARG A 133 1.79 18.92 -13.22
CA ARG A 133 1.95 20.05 -14.17
C ARG A 133 1.68 21.40 -13.52
N GLN A 134 0.60 21.50 -12.72
CA GLN A 134 0.23 22.73 -12.03
C GLN A 134 1.28 23.13 -10.98
N SER A 135 1.84 22.15 -10.24
CA SER A 135 2.95 22.39 -9.32
C SER A 135 4.16 22.98 -10.05
N VAL A 136 4.61 22.35 -11.14
CA VAL A 136 5.77 22.83 -11.91
C VAL A 136 5.51 24.20 -12.51
N HIS A 137 4.31 24.45 -13.03
CA HIS A 137 3.92 25.75 -13.56
C HIS A 137 3.96 26.87 -12.51
N ARG A 138 3.65 26.55 -11.25
CA ARG A 138 3.80 27.45 -10.09
C ARG A 138 5.25 27.54 -9.57
N GLY A 139 6.21 26.92 -10.24
CA GLY A 139 7.61 26.93 -9.85
C GLY A 139 7.94 26.01 -8.68
N LEU A 140 7.13 24.97 -8.45
CA LEU A 140 7.39 23.94 -7.44
C LEU A 140 8.06 22.70 -8.07
N THR A 141 8.87 22.00 -7.30
CA THR A 141 9.57 20.75 -7.68
C THR A 141 9.39 19.68 -6.60
N GLY A 142 9.55 18.41 -6.96
CA GLY A 142 9.37 17.25 -6.07
C GLY A 142 8.15 16.37 -6.39
N PHE A 143 7.31 16.79 -7.36
CA PHE A 143 6.09 16.07 -7.74
C PHE A 143 6.00 15.76 -9.26
N GLU A 144 7.09 15.98 -10.00
CA GLU A 144 7.18 15.76 -11.45
C GLU A 144 6.83 14.31 -11.83
N TRP A 145 7.27 13.35 -11.02
CA TRP A 145 7.00 11.93 -11.18
C TRP A 145 5.50 11.60 -11.30
N GLY A 146 4.63 12.41 -10.67
CA GLY A 146 3.18 12.24 -10.71
C GLY A 146 2.59 12.31 -12.11
N VAL A 147 3.27 12.97 -13.07
CA VAL A 147 2.81 13.05 -14.47
C VAL A 147 2.75 11.70 -15.17
N GLY A 148 3.58 10.74 -14.75
CA GLY A 148 3.61 9.39 -15.30
C GLY A 148 2.54 8.45 -14.72
N VAL A 149 1.89 8.82 -13.62
CA VAL A 149 1.02 7.91 -12.87
C VAL A 149 -0.45 8.16 -13.19
N PRO A 150 -1.18 7.16 -13.74
CA PRO A 150 -2.62 7.26 -13.92
C PRO A 150 -3.32 7.17 -12.57
N GLY A 151 -3.99 8.22 -12.12
CA GLY A 151 -4.77 8.15 -10.88
C GLY A 151 -5.20 9.50 -10.33
N THR A 152 -6.00 9.46 -9.26
CA THR A 152 -6.35 10.64 -8.47
C THR A 152 -5.48 10.72 -7.21
N ILE A 153 -5.36 11.91 -6.61
CA ILE A 153 -4.63 12.14 -5.36
C ILE A 153 -5.12 11.20 -4.25
N GLY A 154 -6.43 11.01 -4.09
CA GLY A 154 -6.97 10.10 -3.08
C GLY A 154 -6.60 8.64 -3.33
N GLY A 155 -6.58 8.21 -4.60
CA GLY A 155 -6.09 6.88 -4.98
C GLY A 155 -4.59 6.73 -4.71
N ALA A 156 -3.81 7.78 -4.97
CA ALA A 156 -2.38 7.78 -4.75
C ALA A 156 -2.01 7.73 -3.27
N VAL A 157 -2.68 8.49 -2.40
CA VAL A 157 -2.50 8.38 -0.93
C VAL A 157 -2.85 6.97 -0.46
N ARG A 158 -3.95 6.41 -0.97
CA ARG A 158 -4.36 5.03 -0.63
C ARG A 158 -3.29 4.00 -0.99
N MET A 159 -2.70 4.13 -2.18
CA MET A 159 -1.74 3.17 -2.71
C MET A 159 -0.29 3.50 -2.36
N ASN A 160 0.00 4.62 -1.70
CA ASN A 160 1.34 5.22 -1.74
C ASN A 160 1.93 5.14 -3.17
N ALA A 161 1.19 5.70 -4.13
CA ALA A 161 1.57 5.59 -5.53
C ALA A 161 2.94 6.25 -5.75
N GLY A 162 3.68 5.71 -6.71
CA GLY A 162 5.04 6.15 -7.00
C GLY A 162 5.51 5.65 -8.35
N GLY A 163 6.52 6.30 -8.88
CA GLY A 163 7.16 5.99 -10.15
C GLY A 163 8.29 7.00 -10.39
N HIS A 164 9.14 6.74 -11.38
CA HIS A 164 10.24 7.64 -11.76
C HIS A 164 11.11 8.08 -10.57
N GLY A 165 11.39 7.15 -9.65
CA GLY A 165 12.28 7.37 -8.51
C GLY A 165 11.64 7.97 -7.26
N SER A 166 10.35 8.31 -7.24
CA SER A 166 9.69 8.94 -6.08
C SER A 166 8.28 8.38 -5.82
N ASP A 167 7.64 8.80 -4.71
CA ASP A 167 6.29 8.40 -4.30
C ASP A 167 5.56 9.47 -3.48
N ILE A 168 4.28 9.19 -3.16
CA ILE A 168 3.48 10.06 -2.29
C ILE A 168 4.13 10.26 -0.93
N ALA A 169 4.69 9.21 -0.32
CA ALA A 169 5.33 9.28 0.99
C ALA A 169 6.49 10.29 1.04
N SER A 170 7.16 10.54 -0.09
CA SER A 170 8.27 11.49 -0.19
C SER A 170 7.85 12.95 -0.02
N SER A 171 6.56 13.28 -0.23
CA SER A 171 6.07 14.67 -0.15
C SER A 171 4.83 14.84 0.74
N LEU A 172 4.12 13.78 1.11
CA LEU A 172 2.88 13.88 1.88
C LEU A 172 3.15 14.36 3.30
N VAL A 173 2.48 15.44 3.70
CA VAL A 173 2.44 15.94 5.07
C VAL A 173 1.25 15.35 5.80
N SER A 174 0.06 15.41 5.20
CA SER A 174 -1.18 14.97 5.80
C SER A 174 -2.29 14.76 4.78
N ALA A 175 -3.38 14.12 5.19
CA ALA A 175 -4.59 13.95 4.40
C ALA A 175 -5.84 14.24 5.25
N ARG A 176 -6.86 14.86 4.63
CA ARG A 176 -8.21 14.92 5.20
C ARG A 176 -8.97 13.68 4.75
N ILE A 177 -9.50 12.93 5.71
CA ILE A 177 -10.16 11.64 5.45
C ILE A 177 -11.54 11.61 6.10
N PHE A 178 -12.54 11.16 5.34
CA PHE A 178 -13.89 10.89 5.84
C PHE A 178 -14.09 9.40 6.11
N HIS A 179 -14.62 9.06 7.28
CA HIS A 179 -14.89 7.69 7.70
C HIS A 179 -16.36 7.32 7.49
N LEU A 180 -16.66 6.59 6.41
CA LEU A 180 -18.03 6.29 5.97
C LEU A 180 -18.86 5.52 7.00
N LEU A 181 -18.29 4.64 7.84
CA LEU A 181 -19.11 3.92 8.84
C LEU A 181 -19.42 4.73 10.10
N ARG A 182 -18.69 5.84 10.32
CA ARG A 182 -18.77 6.64 11.55
C ARG A 182 -19.33 8.04 11.30
N GLY A 183 -19.26 8.51 10.05
CA GLY A 183 -19.78 9.81 9.65
C GLY A 183 -18.92 10.98 10.13
N VAL A 184 -17.62 10.73 10.38
CA VAL A 184 -16.69 11.73 10.91
C VAL A 184 -15.54 11.96 9.94
N GLU A 185 -15.05 13.20 9.94
CA GLU A 185 -13.84 13.60 9.23
C GLU A 185 -12.65 13.67 10.20
N ALA A 186 -11.44 13.35 9.74
CA ALA A 186 -10.21 13.58 10.47
C ALA A 186 -9.13 14.16 9.56
N HIS A 187 -8.33 15.07 10.11
CA HIS A 187 -7.02 15.38 9.58
C HIS A 187 -6.04 14.33 10.10
N VAL A 188 -5.30 13.69 9.20
CA VAL A 188 -4.40 12.58 9.52
C VAL A 188 -3.02 12.88 8.98
N ASP A 189 -2.03 12.93 9.86
CA ASP A 189 -0.64 13.14 9.48
C ASP A 189 -0.10 11.93 8.70
N ALA A 190 0.85 12.15 7.80
CA ALA A 190 1.39 11.10 6.94
C ALA A 190 1.97 9.91 7.72
N VAL A 191 2.56 10.19 8.89
CA VAL A 191 3.13 9.17 9.80
C VAL A 191 2.07 8.18 10.33
N ASP A 192 0.82 8.60 10.40
CA ASP A 192 -0.29 7.79 10.90
C ASP A 192 -1.07 7.07 9.78
N LEU A 193 -0.80 7.41 8.52
CA LEU A 193 -1.41 6.74 7.35
C LEU A 193 -0.82 5.36 7.08
N GLY A 194 0.25 4.95 7.77
CA GLY A 194 0.85 3.64 7.60
C GLY A 194 1.30 3.37 6.17
N LEU A 195 1.85 4.40 5.51
CA LEU A 195 2.39 4.32 4.16
C LEU A 195 3.49 3.26 4.11
N ARG A 196 3.44 2.43 3.07
CA ARG A 196 4.41 1.39 2.75
C ARG A 196 4.52 1.28 1.24
N PHE A 197 5.44 0.46 0.75
CA PHE A 197 5.53 0.20 -0.67
C PHE A 197 4.19 -0.33 -1.22
N ARG A 198 3.60 0.42 -2.16
CA ARG A 198 2.29 0.15 -2.79
C ARG A 198 1.13 -0.06 -1.79
N GLY A 199 1.10 0.67 -0.68
CA GLY A 199 -0.07 0.66 0.20
C GLY A 199 -0.07 1.64 1.36
N SER A 200 -1.22 1.72 2.03
CA SER A 200 -1.45 2.51 3.25
C SER A 200 -2.38 1.77 4.23
N ALA A 201 -2.69 2.37 5.37
CA ALA A 201 -3.67 1.89 6.35
C ALA A 201 -5.13 2.21 5.95
N ILE A 202 -5.34 2.93 4.84
CA ILE A 202 -6.65 3.39 4.36
C ILE A 202 -7.51 2.19 3.94
N ALA A 203 -8.66 2.05 4.59
CA ALA A 203 -9.62 0.98 4.37
C ALA A 203 -10.68 1.35 3.32
N ASP A 204 -11.56 0.42 2.98
CA ASP A 204 -12.61 0.63 1.97
C ASP A 204 -13.64 1.67 2.37
N HIS A 205 -13.85 1.85 3.68
CA HIS A 205 -14.74 2.86 4.23
C HIS A 205 -14.07 4.22 4.49
N HIS A 206 -12.79 4.37 4.14
CA HIS A 206 -12.09 5.65 4.23
C HIS A 206 -12.07 6.34 2.87
N VAL A 207 -12.50 7.60 2.84
CA VAL A 207 -12.47 8.46 1.65
C VAL A 207 -11.44 9.56 1.88
N VAL A 208 -10.41 9.64 1.05
CA VAL A 208 -9.46 10.76 1.07
C VAL A 208 -10.09 11.96 0.38
N LEU A 209 -10.39 13.00 1.15
CA LEU A 209 -10.99 14.24 0.67
C LEU A 209 -9.92 15.18 0.10
N SER A 210 -8.74 15.25 0.71
CA SER A 210 -7.63 16.06 0.22
C SER A 210 -6.29 15.58 0.78
N ALA A 211 -5.20 16.01 0.15
CA ALA A 211 -3.84 15.75 0.59
C ALA A 211 -3.00 17.03 0.57
N THR A 212 -2.21 17.23 1.62
CA THR A 212 -1.25 18.33 1.74
C THR A 212 0.14 17.79 1.45
N LEU A 213 0.83 18.36 0.46
CA LEU A 213 2.17 17.98 0.05
C LEU A 213 3.16 19.10 0.36
N ASN A 214 4.30 18.75 0.97
CA ASN A 214 5.45 19.61 1.10
C ASN A 214 6.36 19.40 -0.12
N LEU A 215 6.46 20.43 -0.95
CA LEU A 215 7.28 20.43 -2.15
C LEU A 215 8.52 21.30 -1.93
N SER A 216 9.17 21.72 -3.00
CA SER A 216 10.28 22.68 -2.93
C SER A 216 10.12 23.76 -3.98
N TRP A 217 10.58 24.97 -3.68
CA TRP A 217 10.70 26.00 -4.71
C TRP A 217 11.79 25.60 -5.70
N SER A 218 11.45 25.58 -6.98
CA SER A 218 12.42 25.33 -8.03
C SER A 218 13.39 26.52 -8.13
N THR A 219 14.68 26.19 -8.23
CA THR A 219 15.74 27.15 -8.57
C THR A 219 15.92 27.27 -10.08
N ALA A 220 15.35 26.35 -10.86
CA ALA A 220 15.41 26.29 -12.31
C ALA A 220 14.11 25.63 -12.85
N THR A 221 13.06 26.42 -13.05
CA THR A 221 11.74 25.92 -13.50
C THR A 221 11.84 25.10 -14.79
N GLU A 222 12.68 25.53 -15.73
CA GLU A 222 12.94 24.82 -17.00
C GLU A 222 13.41 23.36 -16.77
N LYS A 223 14.18 23.10 -15.71
CA LYS A 223 14.62 21.73 -15.38
C LYS A 223 13.43 20.84 -14.98
N ALA A 224 12.52 21.37 -14.17
CA ALA A 224 11.32 20.64 -13.74
C ALA A 224 10.35 20.42 -14.92
N GLU A 225 10.20 21.40 -15.81
CA GLU A 225 9.41 21.27 -17.04
C GLU A 225 10.00 20.23 -18.00
N ASN A 226 11.33 20.22 -18.15
CA ASN A 226 12.04 19.21 -18.93
C ASN A 226 11.85 17.81 -18.33
N GLN A 227 11.96 17.66 -17.01
CA GLN A 227 11.74 16.37 -16.35
C GLN A 227 10.30 15.85 -16.56
N VAL A 228 9.29 16.72 -16.46
CA VAL A 228 7.89 16.37 -16.80
C VAL A 228 7.79 15.88 -18.25
N SER A 229 8.41 16.59 -19.18
CA SER A 229 8.39 16.25 -20.61
C SER A 229 9.12 14.93 -20.90
N GLU A 230 10.25 14.69 -20.25
CA GLU A 230 11.01 13.44 -20.33
C GLU A 230 10.20 12.24 -19.80
N ILE A 231 9.52 12.39 -18.67
CA ILE A 231 8.66 11.35 -18.11
C ILE A 231 7.53 11.00 -19.08
N VAL A 232 6.85 12.01 -19.63
CA VAL A 232 5.77 11.78 -20.60
C VAL A 232 6.29 11.09 -21.85
N LYS A 233 7.43 11.54 -22.39
CA LYS A 233 8.08 10.92 -23.55
C LYS A 233 8.45 9.47 -23.27
N TRP A 234 9.15 9.22 -22.17
CA TRP A 234 9.55 7.87 -21.77
C TRP A 234 8.34 6.95 -21.65
N ARG A 235 7.25 7.42 -21.04
CA ARG A 235 6.04 6.62 -20.87
C ARG A 235 5.38 6.29 -22.21
N ARG A 236 5.29 7.28 -23.12
CA ARG A 236 4.81 7.06 -24.49
C ARG A 236 5.69 6.10 -25.28
N GLU A 237 6.96 5.94 -24.94
CA GLU A 237 7.89 5.02 -25.61
C GLU A 237 7.89 3.62 -24.99
N ASN A 238 7.63 3.49 -23.68
CA ASN A 238 7.84 2.24 -22.94
C ASN A 238 6.56 1.55 -22.45
N GLN A 239 5.45 2.28 -22.28
CA GLN A 239 4.19 1.72 -21.76
C GLN A 239 3.06 1.76 -22.79
N PRO A 240 2.16 0.76 -22.79
CA PRO A 240 1.00 0.76 -23.66
C PRO A 240 -0.09 1.74 -23.16
N GLY A 241 -0.76 2.39 -24.10
CA GLY A 241 -2.03 3.08 -23.85
C GLY A 241 -3.21 2.11 -23.83
N GLY A 242 -4.41 2.65 -24.07
CA GLY A 242 -5.64 1.86 -24.19
C GLY A 242 -6.18 1.32 -22.85
N GLN A 243 -6.95 0.24 -22.94
CA GLN A 243 -7.72 -0.32 -21.81
C GLN A 243 -6.84 -1.24 -20.95
N ASN A 244 -6.15 -0.65 -19.96
CA ASN A 244 -5.33 -1.37 -18.98
C ASN A 244 -5.35 -0.65 -17.61
N ALA A 245 -4.83 -1.29 -16.56
CA ALA A 245 -4.71 -0.69 -15.22
C ALA A 245 -3.26 -0.59 -14.72
N GLY A 246 -2.31 -0.36 -15.63
CA GLY A 246 -0.89 -0.30 -15.28
C GLY A 246 -0.23 -1.68 -15.16
N SER A 247 0.92 -1.72 -14.48
CA SER A 247 1.62 -2.96 -14.12
C SER A 247 0.71 -3.85 -13.28
N VAL A 248 0.59 -5.11 -13.70
CA VAL A 248 -0.34 -6.07 -13.10
C VAL A 248 0.26 -6.74 -11.86
N PHE A 249 1.57 -6.98 -11.87
CA PHE A 249 2.30 -7.65 -10.80
C PHE A 249 3.36 -6.75 -10.19
N VAL A 250 3.51 -6.85 -8.88
CA VAL A 250 4.62 -6.25 -8.15
C VAL A 250 5.91 -7.03 -8.42
N ASN A 251 7.03 -6.32 -8.55
CA ASN A 251 8.35 -6.95 -8.59
C ASN A 251 8.59 -7.89 -7.40
N PRO A 252 8.94 -9.18 -7.66
CA PRO A 252 9.14 -10.15 -6.59
C PRO A 252 10.30 -9.78 -5.67
N VAL A 253 11.35 -9.16 -6.21
CA VAL A 253 12.47 -8.57 -5.46
C VAL A 253 12.64 -7.12 -5.92
N PRO A 254 12.13 -6.13 -5.14
CA PRO A 254 12.19 -4.72 -5.54
C PRO A 254 13.61 -4.26 -5.86
N GLY A 255 13.80 -3.64 -7.03
CA GLY A 255 15.08 -3.10 -7.48
C GLY A 255 16.06 -4.13 -8.06
N GLU A 256 15.76 -5.43 -7.99
CA GLU A 256 16.64 -6.50 -8.49
C GLU A 256 15.97 -7.34 -9.58
N VAL A 257 14.73 -7.79 -9.35
CA VAL A 257 14.02 -8.70 -10.25
C VAL A 257 12.74 -8.05 -10.72
N SER A 258 12.68 -7.76 -12.03
CA SER A 258 11.50 -7.18 -12.67
C SER A 258 10.47 -8.26 -13.04
N ALA A 259 9.21 -8.06 -12.63
CA ALA A 259 8.10 -8.92 -13.03
C ALA A 259 7.91 -8.89 -14.56
N GLY A 260 8.03 -7.71 -15.18
CA GLY A 260 8.00 -7.57 -16.64
C GLY A 260 9.08 -8.38 -17.33
N ALA A 261 10.33 -8.34 -16.82
CA ALA A 261 11.44 -9.12 -17.38
C ALA A 261 11.21 -10.63 -17.25
N LEU A 262 10.69 -11.10 -16.11
CA LEU A 262 10.37 -12.52 -15.92
C LEU A 262 9.30 -13.02 -16.90
N ILE A 263 8.27 -12.22 -17.15
CA ILE A 263 7.19 -12.54 -18.09
C ILE A 263 7.71 -12.52 -19.53
N ASP A 264 8.58 -11.57 -19.84
CA ASP A 264 9.18 -11.43 -21.17
C ASP A 264 10.13 -12.58 -21.50
N GLN A 265 10.98 -12.97 -20.54
CA GLN A 265 11.95 -14.06 -20.68
C GLN A 265 11.31 -15.40 -21.06
N ILE A 266 10.06 -15.63 -20.63
CA ILE A 266 9.30 -16.84 -20.97
C ILE A 266 8.44 -16.68 -22.24
N GLY A 267 8.65 -15.58 -23.00
CA GLY A 267 8.05 -15.35 -24.31
C GLY A 267 6.54 -15.11 -24.27
N MET A 268 6.03 -14.44 -23.23
CA MET A 268 4.59 -14.26 -23.04
C MET A 268 4.01 -12.97 -23.65
N ARG A 269 4.80 -12.09 -24.27
CA ARG A 269 4.26 -10.94 -25.02
C ARG A 269 3.25 -11.39 -26.07
N GLY A 270 2.15 -10.67 -26.21
CA GLY A 270 1.06 -11.02 -27.12
C GLY A 270 0.20 -12.20 -26.68
N PHE A 271 0.54 -12.91 -25.59
CA PHE A 271 -0.25 -14.03 -25.10
C PHE A 271 -1.67 -13.60 -24.78
N ARG A 272 -2.65 -14.38 -25.23
CA ARG A 272 -4.06 -14.00 -25.26
C ARG A 272 -4.96 -15.09 -24.70
N ILE A 273 -5.95 -14.67 -23.92
CA ILE A 273 -7.11 -15.48 -23.54
C ILE A 273 -8.35 -14.62 -23.76
N GLY A 274 -9.24 -15.07 -24.66
CA GLY A 274 -10.46 -14.35 -25.01
C GLY A 274 -10.16 -12.90 -25.45
N THR A 275 -10.80 -11.94 -24.78
CA THR A 275 -10.67 -10.50 -25.10
C THR A 275 -9.51 -9.81 -24.37
N ALA A 276 -8.70 -10.54 -23.62
CA ALA A 276 -7.55 -10.00 -22.89
C ALA A 276 -6.23 -10.55 -23.45
N HIS A 277 -5.21 -9.70 -23.51
CA HIS A 277 -3.88 -10.09 -23.97
C HIS A 277 -2.77 -9.31 -23.26
N ILE A 278 -1.58 -9.90 -23.23
CA ILE A 278 -0.36 -9.25 -22.72
C ILE A 278 0.13 -8.27 -23.79
N SER A 279 0.38 -7.04 -23.38
CA SER A 279 0.88 -5.99 -24.28
C SER A 279 2.21 -6.43 -24.92
N GLU A 280 2.32 -6.22 -26.23
CA GLU A 280 3.57 -6.39 -26.97
C GLU A 280 4.65 -5.42 -26.49
N LYS A 281 4.24 -4.21 -26.09
CA LYS A 281 5.14 -3.15 -25.65
C LYS A 281 5.72 -3.36 -24.24
N HIS A 282 4.89 -3.73 -23.27
CA HIS A 282 5.33 -4.02 -21.91
C HIS A 282 4.69 -5.29 -21.34
N ALA A 283 5.50 -6.31 -21.04
CA ALA A 283 5.02 -7.65 -20.66
C ALA A 283 4.27 -7.70 -19.30
N ASN A 284 4.48 -6.73 -18.40
CA ASN A 284 3.71 -6.61 -17.15
C ASN A 284 2.33 -5.91 -17.31
N PHE A 285 1.94 -5.54 -18.53
CA PHE A 285 0.66 -4.88 -18.80
C PHE A 285 -0.26 -5.84 -19.54
N ILE A 286 -1.47 -6.02 -19.02
CA ILE A 286 -2.54 -6.76 -19.68
C ILE A 286 -3.54 -5.75 -20.23
N GLN A 287 -3.83 -5.84 -21.53
CA GLN A 287 -4.82 -5.01 -22.22
C GLN A 287 -6.12 -5.79 -22.43
N ALA A 288 -7.23 -5.12 -22.24
CA ALA A 288 -8.56 -5.59 -22.61
C ALA A 288 -8.99 -4.97 -23.96
N GLU A 289 -9.75 -5.72 -24.74
CA GLU A 289 -10.43 -5.19 -25.92
C GLU A 289 -11.72 -4.46 -25.54
N GLU A 290 -12.17 -3.58 -26.42
CA GLU A 290 -13.47 -2.92 -26.27
C GLU A 290 -14.61 -3.95 -26.23
N GLY A 291 -15.49 -3.83 -25.23
CA GLY A 291 -16.54 -4.82 -24.98
C GLY A 291 -16.01 -6.14 -24.39
N GLY A 292 -14.75 -6.17 -23.94
CA GLY A 292 -14.12 -7.33 -23.35
C GLY A 292 -14.63 -7.73 -21.97
N LEU A 293 -14.14 -8.87 -21.49
CA LEU A 293 -14.51 -9.44 -20.20
C LEU A 293 -13.38 -9.30 -19.18
N ALA A 294 -13.75 -8.96 -17.95
CA ALA A 294 -12.83 -8.92 -16.83
C ALA A 294 -12.36 -10.32 -16.43
N SER A 295 -13.20 -11.35 -16.59
CA SER A 295 -12.81 -12.75 -16.36
C SER A 295 -11.66 -13.20 -17.28
N ASP A 296 -11.60 -12.71 -18.51
CA ASP A 296 -10.49 -13.01 -19.42
C ASP A 296 -9.18 -12.37 -18.94
N VAL A 297 -9.23 -11.13 -18.43
CA VAL A 297 -8.06 -10.47 -17.82
C VAL A 297 -7.52 -11.31 -16.67
N VAL A 298 -8.38 -11.77 -15.74
CA VAL A 298 -7.87 -12.58 -14.61
C VAL A 298 -7.36 -13.95 -15.04
N ARG A 299 -7.92 -14.55 -16.10
CA ARG A 299 -7.38 -15.80 -16.66
C ARG A 299 -5.98 -15.59 -17.24
N VAL A 300 -5.72 -14.47 -17.91
CA VAL A 300 -4.37 -14.09 -18.34
C VAL A 300 -3.45 -13.91 -17.12
N MET A 301 -3.91 -13.23 -16.07
CA MET A 301 -3.14 -13.06 -14.82
C MET A 301 -2.76 -14.40 -14.19
N ALA A 302 -3.71 -15.33 -14.09
CA ALA A 302 -3.48 -16.65 -13.51
C ALA A 302 -2.47 -17.46 -14.32
N GLU A 303 -2.57 -17.41 -15.65
CA GLU A 303 -1.66 -18.14 -16.54
C GLU A 303 -0.23 -17.55 -16.49
N ILE A 304 -0.09 -16.24 -16.39
CA ILE A 304 1.22 -15.60 -16.18
C ILE A 304 1.86 -16.11 -14.88
N ARG A 305 1.13 -16.05 -13.76
CA ARG A 305 1.65 -16.49 -12.47
C ARG A 305 2.08 -17.95 -12.50
N ARG A 306 1.26 -18.81 -13.10
CA ARG A 306 1.55 -20.25 -13.25
C ARG A 306 2.85 -20.47 -14.04
N ARG A 307 2.99 -19.87 -15.23
CA ARG A 307 4.17 -20.07 -16.08
C ARG A 307 5.44 -19.46 -15.50
N VAL A 308 5.36 -18.27 -14.90
CA VAL A 308 6.51 -17.65 -14.24
C VAL A 308 6.98 -18.51 -13.08
N LYS A 309 6.06 -19.03 -12.25
CA LYS A 309 6.40 -19.92 -11.15
C LYS A 309 7.01 -21.24 -11.61
N GLU A 310 6.47 -21.86 -12.67
CA GLU A 310 7.00 -23.10 -13.22
C GLU A 310 8.40 -22.92 -13.85
N SER A 311 8.63 -21.81 -14.55
CA SER A 311 9.89 -21.58 -15.28
C SER A 311 10.99 -20.96 -14.42
N THR A 312 10.64 -20.13 -13.44
CA THR A 312 11.60 -19.30 -12.69
C THR A 312 11.58 -19.53 -11.18
N GLY A 313 10.55 -20.21 -10.66
CA GLY A 313 10.35 -20.39 -9.22
C GLY A 313 9.74 -19.18 -8.50
N TYR A 314 9.67 -18.01 -9.13
CA TYR A 314 9.07 -16.82 -8.53
C TYR A 314 7.54 -16.86 -8.52
N ASP A 315 6.94 -16.53 -7.38
CA ASP A 315 5.48 -16.38 -7.24
C ASP A 315 5.10 -14.90 -7.30
N LEU A 316 4.63 -14.45 -8.47
CA LEU A 316 4.24 -13.06 -8.69
C LEU A 316 2.97 -12.72 -7.91
N ARG A 317 2.95 -11.53 -7.29
CA ARG A 317 1.78 -11.01 -6.55
C ARG A 317 1.15 -9.88 -7.36
N SER A 318 -0.17 -9.88 -7.46
CA SER A 318 -0.86 -8.82 -8.20
C SER A 318 -0.88 -7.50 -7.41
N GLU A 319 -0.71 -6.39 -8.12
CA GLU A 319 -0.92 -5.02 -7.61
C GLU A 319 -2.37 -4.55 -7.82
N ILE A 320 -3.06 -5.14 -8.81
CA ILE A 320 -4.42 -4.77 -9.19
C ILE A 320 -5.41 -5.20 -8.12
N ARG A 321 -6.25 -4.26 -7.70
CA ARG A 321 -7.35 -4.56 -6.79
C ARG A 321 -8.51 -5.23 -7.53
N LEU A 322 -8.81 -6.47 -7.15
CA LEU A 322 -9.94 -7.23 -7.68
C LEU A 322 -11.23 -6.96 -6.87
N ALA A 323 -12.31 -6.57 -7.53
CA ALA A 323 -13.61 -6.30 -6.90
C ALA A 323 -14.72 -7.16 -7.52
N GLY A 324 -15.57 -7.76 -6.68
CA GLY A 324 -16.71 -8.57 -7.14
C GLY A 324 -16.35 -10.00 -7.57
N PHE A 325 -15.08 -10.41 -7.48
CA PHE A 325 -14.65 -11.78 -7.77
C PHE A 325 -14.88 -12.69 -6.56
N ASP A 326 -15.52 -13.83 -6.80
CA ASP A 326 -15.77 -14.86 -5.78
C ASP A 326 -14.76 -16.02 -5.94
N PRO A 327 -13.86 -16.26 -4.95
CA PRO A 327 -12.89 -17.35 -5.00
C PRO A 327 -13.53 -18.75 -5.01
N THR A 328 -14.82 -18.89 -4.69
CA THR A 328 -15.54 -20.17 -4.79
C THR A 328 -15.87 -20.58 -6.22
N MET A 329 -15.78 -19.66 -7.18
CA MET A 329 -16.17 -19.88 -8.57
C MET A 329 -15.03 -20.41 -9.46
N ASP A 330 -13.75 -20.25 -9.08
CA ASP A 330 -12.61 -20.83 -9.81
C ASP A 330 -11.37 -20.99 -8.89
N PRO A 331 -10.86 -22.21 -8.66
CA PRO A 331 -9.66 -22.45 -7.86
C PRO A 331 -8.40 -21.71 -8.35
N SER A 332 -8.31 -21.41 -9.65
CA SER A 332 -7.17 -20.66 -10.23
C SER A 332 -7.20 -19.16 -9.86
N LEU A 333 -8.37 -18.62 -9.53
CA LEU A 333 -8.54 -17.26 -9.02
C LEU A 333 -8.11 -17.13 -7.55
N VAL A 334 -8.22 -18.21 -6.77
CA VAL A 334 -7.91 -18.21 -5.33
C VAL A 334 -6.46 -17.78 -5.08
N GLU A 335 -5.52 -18.27 -5.88
CA GLU A 335 -4.10 -17.92 -5.70
C GLU A 335 -3.82 -16.45 -6.05
N VAL A 336 -4.59 -15.84 -6.97
CA VAL A 336 -4.48 -14.40 -7.32
C VAL A 336 -5.13 -13.55 -6.21
N LEU A 337 -6.25 -14.02 -5.66
CA LEU A 337 -7.07 -13.33 -4.67
C LEU A 337 -6.51 -13.40 -3.24
N THR A 338 -5.68 -14.40 -2.91
CA THR A 338 -5.18 -14.64 -1.55
C THR A 338 -3.91 -13.86 -1.18
N SER A 339 -3.35 -13.05 -2.08
CA SER A 339 -2.10 -12.32 -1.83
C SER A 339 -2.25 -10.98 -1.06
N GLU A 340 -3.47 -10.58 -0.67
CA GLU A 340 -3.70 -9.34 0.09
C GLU A 340 -3.83 -9.57 1.62
N SER A 341 -2.71 -9.68 2.32
CA SER A 341 -2.73 -9.60 3.79
C SER A 341 -1.46 -8.96 4.36
N ASP A 342 -1.57 -7.72 4.85
CA ASP A 342 -0.77 -7.18 5.98
C ASP A 342 -1.24 -5.75 6.33
N THR A 343 -2.22 -5.61 7.24
CA THR A 343 -2.71 -4.29 7.74
C THR A 343 -3.40 -4.39 9.10
N SER A 344 -2.79 -5.06 10.10
CA SER A 344 -3.42 -5.11 11.43
C SER A 344 -3.00 -3.94 12.33
N VAL A 345 -1.74 -3.50 12.31
CA VAL A 345 -1.24 -2.52 13.29
C VAL A 345 -1.49 -1.06 12.86
N ALA A 346 -1.19 -0.71 11.61
CA ALA A 346 -1.36 0.67 11.13
C ALA A 346 -2.83 1.09 11.02
N THR A 347 -3.71 0.15 10.62
CA THR A 347 -5.15 0.40 10.59
C THR A 347 -5.70 0.65 12.00
N VAL A 348 -5.21 -0.03 13.03
CA VAL A 348 -5.61 0.24 14.42
C VAL A 348 -5.23 1.66 14.86
N ARG A 349 -4.06 2.18 14.47
CA ARG A 349 -3.66 3.57 14.75
C ARG A 349 -4.59 4.57 14.06
N LEU A 350 -4.86 4.36 12.77
CA LEU A 350 -5.75 5.22 12.00
C LEU A 350 -7.17 5.25 12.59
N GLU A 351 -7.71 4.10 12.97
CA GLU A 351 -9.02 3.99 13.63
C GLU A 351 -9.06 4.73 14.98
N HIS A 352 -7.95 4.72 15.73
CA HIS A 352 -7.85 5.43 17.01
C HIS A 352 -7.88 6.96 16.84
N ILE A 353 -7.36 7.50 15.73
CA ILE A 353 -7.46 8.94 15.42
C ILE A 353 -8.92 9.35 15.23
N PHE A 354 -9.70 8.53 14.53
CA PHE A 354 -11.14 8.73 14.40
C PHE A 354 -11.87 8.60 15.75
N ASP A 355 -11.46 7.67 16.63
CA ASP A 355 -12.01 7.56 18.00
C ASP A 355 -11.74 8.82 18.83
N ARG A 356 -10.55 9.41 18.69
CA ARG A 356 -10.18 10.63 19.42
C ARG A 356 -11.00 11.82 18.95
N ASN A 357 -11.11 12.01 17.64
CA ASN A 357 -11.84 13.13 17.04
C ASN A 357 -13.35 13.03 17.27
N ALA A 358 -13.93 11.82 17.31
CA ALA A 358 -15.35 11.63 17.63
C ALA A 358 -15.71 12.01 19.09
N ASN A 359 -14.75 11.94 20.01
CA ASN A 359 -14.97 12.19 21.44
C ASN A 359 -14.57 13.62 21.89
N THR A 360 -13.95 14.42 21.03
CA THR A 360 -13.59 15.80 21.31
C THR A 360 -14.44 16.75 20.48
N SER A 361 -15.45 17.39 21.10
CA SER A 361 -16.06 18.62 20.58
C SER A 361 -15.11 19.81 20.75
N VAL A 362 -13.87 19.67 20.30
CA VAL A 362 -12.80 20.64 20.48
C VAL A 362 -12.40 21.14 19.10
N SER A 363 -12.69 22.42 18.86
CA SER A 363 -12.06 23.25 17.83
C SER A 363 -10.56 22.96 17.81
N THR A 364 -10.09 22.22 16.82
CA THR A 364 -8.66 21.95 16.63
C THR A 364 -7.93 23.27 16.41
N ASP A 365 -6.97 23.55 17.28
CA ASP A 365 -5.98 24.62 17.12
C ASP A 365 -5.08 24.27 15.93
N THR A 366 -5.27 25.02 14.84
CA THR A 366 -4.67 24.82 13.52
C THR A 366 -3.45 25.71 13.33
N SER A 367 -2.33 25.41 13.98
CA SER A 367 -1.07 26.13 13.77
C SER A 367 -0.16 25.44 12.73
N ILE A 368 -0.67 25.29 11.52
CA ILE A 368 0.07 25.65 10.29
C ILE A 368 -0.47 27.05 9.96
N PRO A 369 0.33 28.07 9.61
CA PRO A 369 -0.22 29.39 9.30
C PRO A 369 -1.22 29.30 8.15
N ILE A 370 -2.51 29.23 8.52
CA ILE A 370 -3.65 29.36 7.63
C ILE A 370 -3.72 30.83 7.24
N SER A 371 -3.03 31.19 6.16
CA SER A 371 -3.36 32.38 5.38
C SER A 371 -4.41 32.08 4.29
N VAL A 372 -4.98 30.87 4.22
CA VAL A 372 -5.81 30.44 3.07
C VAL A 372 -7.28 30.06 3.40
N LEU A 373 -7.76 30.19 4.65
CA LEU A 373 -9.17 29.90 5.00
C LEU A 373 -9.99 31.12 5.46
N THR A 374 -9.59 32.35 5.12
CA THR A 374 -10.45 33.53 5.27
C THR A 374 -10.86 34.11 3.91
N SER A 375 -11.55 33.30 3.10
CA SER A 375 -12.55 33.88 2.20
C SER A 375 -13.70 32.91 2.02
N THR A 376 -14.90 33.41 2.25
CA THR A 376 -16.19 32.75 2.04
C THR A 376 -16.54 32.60 0.55
N SER A 377 -15.55 32.31 -0.29
CA SER A 377 -15.65 32.36 -1.75
C SER A 377 -14.87 31.21 -2.41
N PHE A 378 -15.20 29.95 -2.09
CA PHE A 378 -14.66 28.80 -2.81
C PHE A 378 -15.38 28.63 -4.15
N ARG A 379 -14.87 29.26 -5.22
CA ARG A 379 -15.16 28.91 -6.62
C ARG A 379 -14.07 29.45 -7.54
N ASP A 380 -12.89 28.82 -7.54
CA ASP A 380 -12.10 28.75 -8.78
C ASP A 380 -12.15 27.29 -9.23
N ALA A 381 -12.94 27.04 -10.28
CA ALA A 381 -12.92 25.77 -10.98
C ALA A 381 -11.52 25.54 -11.55
N LEU A 382 -11.07 24.28 -11.66
CA LEU A 382 -9.83 23.93 -12.34
C LEU A 382 -9.79 24.58 -13.74
N ASP A 383 -9.01 25.64 -13.92
CA ASP A 383 -8.67 26.18 -15.23
C ASP A 383 -7.52 25.33 -15.79
N VAL A 384 -7.85 24.11 -16.24
CA VAL A 384 -6.92 23.23 -16.91
C VAL A 384 -7.01 23.50 -18.41
N PRO A 385 -5.92 23.94 -19.06
CA PRO A 385 -5.91 24.12 -20.50
C PRO A 385 -6.32 22.82 -21.23
N THR A 386 -7.18 22.95 -22.24
CA THR A 386 -7.74 21.81 -23.00
C THR A 386 -6.63 20.92 -23.58
N GLU A 387 -5.50 21.51 -23.92
CA GLU A 387 -4.30 20.82 -24.43
C GLU A 387 -3.77 19.79 -23.43
N VAL A 388 -3.79 20.10 -22.13
CA VAL A 388 -3.37 19.16 -21.08
C VAL A 388 -4.34 18.00 -21.01
N LEU A 389 -5.66 18.26 -21.09
CA LEU A 389 -6.67 17.21 -21.05
C LEU A 389 -6.57 16.28 -22.28
N ASP A 390 -6.33 16.83 -23.46
CA ASP A 390 -6.14 16.06 -24.68
C ASP A 390 -4.81 15.29 -24.67
N GLU A 391 -3.75 15.86 -24.10
CA GLU A 391 -2.52 15.13 -23.87
C GLU A 391 -2.73 13.96 -22.90
N LEU A 392 -3.48 14.16 -21.81
CA LEU A 392 -3.83 13.08 -20.89
C LEU A 392 -4.69 12.02 -21.59
N ARG A 393 -5.60 12.43 -22.48
CA ARG A 393 -6.37 11.49 -23.30
C ARG A 393 -5.45 10.69 -24.21
N THR A 394 -4.49 11.30 -24.90
CA THR A 394 -3.57 10.57 -25.80
C THR A 394 -2.56 9.69 -25.04
N VAL A 395 -2.12 10.11 -23.86
CA VAL A 395 -1.12 9.40 -23.06
C VAL A 395 -1.75 8.25 -22.26
N PHE A 396 -3.00 8.40 -21.84
CA PHE A 396 -3.67 7.43 -20.98
C PHE A 396 -4.88 6.72 -21.60
N ASN A 397 -5.36 7.15 -22.76
CA ASN A 397 -6.36 6.47 -23.57
C ASN A 397 -5.80 6.29 -24.98
N ASP A 398 -6.23 5.25 -25.69
CA ASP A 398 -5.90 5.14 -27.12
C ASP A 398 -6.82 6.08 -27.91
N GLY A 399 -6.28 6.79 -28.91
CA GLY A 399 -6.94 7.86 -29.67
C GLY A 399 -8.05 7.40 -30.61
N THR A 400 -8.67 6.25 -30.33
CA THR A 400 -9.63 5.54 -31.20
C THR A 400 -11.06 5.56 -30.66
N SER A 401 -11.35 6.23 -29.54
CA SER A 401 -12.72 6.34 -29.04
C SER A 401 -13.35 7.69 -29.40
N ASP A 402 -14.23 7.67 -30.39
CA ASP A 402 -15.21 8.74 -30.61
C ASP A 402 -16.08 8.95 -29.37
N THR A 403 -16.50 10.20 -29.20
CA THR A 403 -17.26 10.78 -28.09
C THR A 403 -18.42 9.90 -27.58
N GLN A 404 -18.35 9.53 -26.29
CA GLN A 404 -19.54 9.42 -25.46
C GLN A 404 -19.43 10.44 -24.34
N GLU A 405 -20.11 11.57 -24.52
CA GLU A 405 -20.41 12.52 -23.46
C GLU A 405 -21.08 11.77 -22.29
N GLN A 406 -20.65 12.07 -21.07
CA GLN A 406 -21.37 11.67 -19.86
C GLN A 406 -22.82 12.16 -19.97
N PRO A 407 -23.84 11.35 -19.63
CA PRO A 407 -25.22 11.81 -19.69
C PRO A 407 -25.44 12.86 -18.60
N VAL A 408 -25.59 14.12 -19.02
CA VAL A 408 -26.13 15.19 -18.19
C VAL A 408 -27.59 14.84 -17.92
N VAL A 409 -27.90 14.44 -16.69
CA VAL A 409 -29.28 14.34 -16.20
C VAL A 409 -29.80 15.77 -16.02
N ALA A 410 -30.53 16.24 -17.03
CA ALA A 410 -31.11 17.57 -17.07
C ALA A 410 -32.12 17.80 -15.93
N SER A 411 -31.94 18.91 -15.22
CA SER A 411 -32.95 19.48 -14.32
C SER A 411 -34.04 20.17 -15.14
N VAL A 412 -35.29 19.77 -14.88
CA VAL A 412 -36.49 20.41 -15.43
C VAL A 412 -36.79 21.67 -14.62
N THR A 413 -36.74 22.84 -15.27
CA THR A 413 -37.61 23.98 -14.92
C THR A 413 -37.77 24.96 -16.11
N ASP A 414 -39.01 25.04 -16.59
CA ASP A 414 -39.75 26.14 -17.21
C ASP A 414 -39.21 26.95 -18.42
N ILE A 415 -39.77 26.58 -19.58
CA ILE A 415 -40.40 27.40 -20.64
C ILE A 415 -40.27 28.94 -20.52
N ARG A 416 -39.64 29.56 -21.54
CA ARG A 416 -40.22 30.67 -22.31
C ARG A 416 -39.52 30.88 -23.67
N THR A 417 -40.36 31.00 -24.68
CA THR A 417 -40.24 31.19 -26.13
C THR A 417 -39.24 32.26 -26.61
N ARG A 418 -38.49 32.00 -27.71
CA ARG A 418 -38.52 32.80 -28.96
C ARG A 418 -37.68 32.24 -30.11
N GLU A 419 -38.15 32.62 -31.30
CA GLU A 419 -37.98 32.18 -32.69
C GLU A 419 -36.62 32.42 -33.42
N VAL A 420 -36.32 31.50 -34.38
CA VAL A 420 -35.95 31.71 -35.82
C VAL A 420 -34.59 32.37 -36.11
N THR A 421 -33.63 31.85 -36.92
CA THR A 421 -33.66 31.44 -38.34
C THR A 421 -32.31 30.80 -38.75
N MET A 422 -32.30 29.87 -39.71
CA MET A 422 -31.10 29.42 -40.48
C MET A 422 -30.93 30.23 -41.79
N PRO A 423 -29.74 30.22 -42.42
CA PRO A 423 -29.63 29.67 -43.79
C PRO A 423 -28.30 28.89 -44.05
N VAL A 424 -28.30 27.70 -44.67
CA VAL A 424 -28.25 27.34 -46.12
C VAL A 424 -26.87 27.55 -46.81
N GLU A 425 -26.27 26.43 -47.25
CA GLU A 425 -25.07 26.14 -48.09
C GLU A 425 -25.35 26.33 -49.62
N PRO A 426 -24.49 26.00 -50.65
CA PRO A 426 -23.06 25.61 -50.79
C PRO A 426 -22.35 26.27 -52.05
N PRO A 427 -21.49 25.61 -52.90
CA PRO A 427 -20.03 25.32 -52.80
C PRO A 427 -19.16 25.78 -54.04
N ALA A 428 -17.82 25.53 -54.05
CA ALA A 428 -17.02 24.91 -55.18
C ALA A 428 -15.46 25.15 -55.21
N THR A 429 -14.72 24.04 -55.41
CA THR A 429 -13.49 23.72 -56.25
C THR A 429 -12.08 24.37 -56.16
N GLU A 430 -11.07 23.46 -56.03
CA GLU A 430 -9.74 23.31 -56.72
C GLU A 430 -8.64 24.43 -56.61
N SER A 431 -7.31 24.25 -56.70
CA SER A 431 -6.27 23.18 -56.74
C SER A 431 -4.87 23.89 -56.84
N THR A 432 -3.74 23.14 -56.69
CA THR A 432 -2.31 23.44 -57.05
C THR A 432 -1.44 24.22 -56.02
N ALA A 433 -0.15 23.98 -55.74
CA ALA A 433 0.92 23.05 -56.16
C ALA A 433 2.10 23.07 -55.13
N ALA A 434 2.96 22.04 -55.12
CA ALA A 434 4.28 21.97 -54.45
C ALA A 434 5.42 22.43 -55.41
N PRO A 435 6.70 22.68 -55.02
CA PRO A 435 7.68 21.69 -54.50
C PRO A 435 8.60 22.27 -53.37
N ASP A 436 9.40 21.54 -52.58
CA ASP A 436 10.66 20.87 -52.96
C ASP A 436 11.13 19.84 -51.89
N ARG A 437 11.74 18.77 -52.39
CA ARG A 437 12.43 17.70 -51.64
C ARG A 437 13.87 18.12 -51.34
N VAL A 438 14.35 17.80 -50.14
CA VAL A 438 15.73 17.34 -49.92
C VAL A 438 15.66 16.04 -49.12
N VAL A 439 16.26 15.00 -49.71
CA VAL A 439 16.46 13.68 -49.14
C VAL A 439 17.87 13.64 -48.57
N ILE A 440 18.01 13.23 -47.31
CA ILE A 440 19.26 12.66 -46.79
C ILE A 440 18.91 11.22 -46.39
N VAL A 441 19.58 10.27 -47.05
CA VAL A 441 19.61 8.85 -46.71
C VAL A 441 20.90 8.61 -45.93
N ASP A 442 20.79 7.98 -44.77
CA ASP A 442 21.73 6.98 -44.26
C ASP A 442 20.86 5.98 -43.49
N GLU A 443 20.66 4.76 -43.98
CA GLU A 443 21.53 3.59 -43.77
C GLU A 443 21.87 3.36 -42.29
N ASP A 444 20.96 2.67 -41.59
CA ASP A 444 21.34 1.53 -40.76
C ASP A 444 20.11 0.64 -40.52
N PHE A 445 20.00 -0.40 -41.36
CA PHE A 445 19.21 -1.59 -41.07
C PHE A 445 19.88 -2.32 -39.89
N ARG A 446 19.44 -2.07 -38.66
CA ARG A 446 19.68 -3.01 -37.56
C ARG A 446 18.60 -4.06 -37.55
N GLN A 447 19.00 -5.31 -37.78
CA GLN A 447 18.24 -6.47 -37.32
C GLN A 447 18.08 -6.36 -35.79
N PRO A 448 16.90 -6.68 -35.23
CA PRO A 448 16.71 -6.60 -33.79
C PRO A 448 17.57 -7.69 -33.12
N SER A 449 18.56 -7.27 -32.35
CA SER A 449 19.25 -8.13 -31.38
C SER A 449 18.53 -8.07 -30.03
N GLU A 450 18.59 -9.14 -29.26
CA GLU A 450 17.86 -9.43 -28.00
C GLU A 450 18.08 -8.43 -26.81
N SER A 451 18.51 -7.18 -27.03
CA SER A 451 18.83 -6.24 -25.95
C SER A 451 18.21 -4.83 -26.09
N ASP A 452 17.31 -4.58 -27.04
CA ASP A 452 16.77 -3.22 -27.30
C ASP A 452 15.58 -2.81 -26.40
N PHE A 453 15.18 -3.66 -25.44
CA PHE A 453 14.09 -3.34 -24.51
C PHE A 453 14.62 -3.37 -23.07
N PRO A 454 15.13 -2.24 -22.53
CA PRO A 454 15.50 -2.18 -21.12
C PRO A 454 14.29 -2.54 -20.27
N SER A 455 14.45 -3.47 -19.33
CA SER A 455 13.43 -3.80 -18.34
C SER A 455 12.97 -2.51 -17.65
N ASP A 456 11.66 -2.29 -17.57
CA ASP A 456 11.05 -1.14 -16.89
C ASP A 456 11.35 -1.17 -15.39
N THR A 457 12.51 -0.64 -15.05
CA THR A 457 12.91 -0.39 -13.68
C THR A 457 12.44 0.99 -13.23
N ALA A 458 12.08 1.90 -14.13
CA ALA A 458 11.75 3.29 -13.81
C ALA A 458 10.34 3.47 -13.23
N SER A 459 9.35 2.72 -13.71
CA SER A 459 7.96 2.79 -13.19
C SER A 459 7.80 2.15 -11.82
N GLU A 460 8.74 1.27 -11.46
CA GLU A 460 8.71 0.47 -10.24
C GLU A 460 9.92 0.72 -9.33
N SER A 461 10.82 1.65 -9.71
CA SER A 461 11.88 2.18 -8.83
C SER A 461 11.33 3.33 -8.02
N VAL A 462 11.24 3.11 -6.72
CA VAL A 462 10.81 4.10 -5.74
C VAL A 462 11.82 4.04 -4.59
N HIS A 463 12.08 5.18 -3.96
CA HIS A 463 12.76 5.21 -2.67
C HIS A 463 12.10 4.20 -1.71
N GLN A 464 12.90 3.35 -1.07
CA GLN A 464 12.39 2.55 0.05
C GLN A 464 11.92 3.53 1.12
N ALA A 465 10.60 3.68 1.31
CA ALA A 465 10.04 4.26 2.53
C ALA A 465 10.74 3.59 3.73
N PRO A 466 11.07 4.31 4.81
CA PRO A 466 11.87 3.78 5.91
C PRO A 466 11.11 2.66 6.64
N THR A 467 11.19 1.45 6.10
CA THR A 467 10.66 0.21 6.64
C THR A 467 11.51 -0.96 6.14
N SER A 468 12.20 -1.58 7.11
CA SER A 468 12.77 -2.93 7.12
C SER A 468 13.46 -3.44 5.83
N LEU A 469 14.80 -3.37 5.83
CA LEU A 469 15.67 -4.14 4.94
C LEU A 469 15.21 -5.61 4.85
N ARG A 470 15.01 -6.09 3.62
CA ARG A 470 14.98 -7.52 3.29
C ARG A 470 16.39 -7.96 2.88
N VAL A 471 16.89 -9.03 3.49
CA VAL A 471 18.10 -9.73 3.03
C VAL A 471 17.67 -11.11 2.58
N LEU A 472 17.96 -11.44 1.33
CA LEU A 472 17.85 -12.78 0.76
C LEU A 472 19.11 -13.56 1.19
N ILE A 473 18.95 -14.66 1.90
CA ILE A 473 20.01 -15.67 2.05
C ILE A 473 19.61 -16.82 1.15
N THR A 474 20.26 -16.92 -0.01
CA THR A 474 20.25 -18.11 -0.85
C THR A 474 21.28 -19.09 -0.32
N ASP A 475 20.83 -20.26 0.11
CA ASP A 475 21.68 -21.43 0.32
C ASP A 475 22.01 -22.02 -1.06
N ASP A 476 23.14 -21.60 -1.64
CA ASP A 476 23.87 -22.42 -2.61
C ASP A 476 24.72 -23.40 -1.81
N ASP A 477 24.29 -24.67 -1.80
CA ASP A 477 25.15 -25.88 -1.76
C ASP A 477 24.30 -27.09 -1.39
N VAL A 478 23.84 -27.86 -2.38
CA VAL A 478 23.98 -29.34 -2.42
C VAL A 478 23.75 -29.79 -3.87
N ALA A 479 24.84 -30.00 -4.61
CA ALA A 479 24.86 -30.96 -5.70
C ALA A 479 25.72 -32.15 -5.25
N GLN A 480 25.15 -33.37 -5.28
CA GLN A 480 25.70 -34.58 -5.91
C GLN A 480 25.16 -35.87 -5.26
N ASP A 481 24.94 -36.83 -6.16
CA ASP A 481 24.70 -38.27 -5.98
C ASP A 481 23.34 -38.73 -5.44
N LEU A 482 22.49 -39.14 -6.38
CA LEU A 482 21.97 -40.52 -6.45
C LEU A 482 21.54 -40.84 -7.89
N ASN A 483 22.36 -41.63 -8.57
CA ASN A 483 22.01 -42.33 -9.81
C ASN A 483 20.87 -43.32 -9.55
N ALA A 484 19.76 -43.22 -10.28
CA ALA A 484 19.06 -44.38 -10.87
C ALA A 484 17.85 -43.97 -11.74
N GLU A 485 18.04 -44.15 -13.04
CA GLU A 485 17.12 -44.65 -14.07
C GLU A 485 15.79 -43.95 -14.40
N ILE A 486 15.81 -43.29 -15.57
CA ILE A 486 14.65 -42.92 -16.38
C ILE A 486 14.10 -44.19 -17.06
N ILE A 487 12.84 -44.54 -16.79
CA ILE A 487 12.05 -45.39 -17.70
C ILE A 487 11.09 -44.48 -18.47
N VAL A 488 11.33 -44.39 -19.79
CA VAL A 488 10.56 -43.61 -20.76
C VAL A 488 9.30 -44.36 -21.20
N GLY A 489 8.19 -43.60 -21.32
CA GLY A 489 7.06 -43.90 -22.20
C GLY A 489 5.94 -44.71 -21.52
N THR A 490 4.66 -44.34 -21.59
CA THR A 490 3.95 -43.77 -22.75
C THR A 490 2.56 -43.26 -22.32
N GLN A 491 2.04 -42.35 -23.15
CA GLN A 491 0.69 -41.78 -23.19
C GLN A 491 -0.44 -42.62 -22.60
N TRP A 492 -1.34 -41.98 -21.85
CA TRP A 492 -2.75 -42.40 -21.80
C TRP A 492 -3.68 -41.20 -22.02
N ARG A 493 -4.29 -41.17 -23.20
CA ARG A 493 -5.49 -40.42 -23.55
C ARG A 493 -6.63 -41.44 -23.67
N ASP A 494 -7.79 -41.14 -23.08
CA ASP A 494 -9.14 -41.72 -23.25
C ASP A 494 -9.28 -43.25 -23.21
N THR A 495 -10.07 -43.88 -22.33
CA THR A 495 -11.56 -43.86 -22.35
C THR A 495 -12.16 -44.61 -21.14
N PRO A 496 -13.49 -44.58 -20.92
CA PRO A 496 -14.14 -44.72 -19.61
C PRO A 496 -14.54 -46.16 -19.27
N ARG A 497 -14.57 -46.51 -17.97
CA ARG A 497 -15.43 -47.57 -17.39
C ARG A 497 -15.19 -47.73 -15.89
N SER A 498 -16.04 -47.13 -15.06
CA SER A 498 -16.37 -47.68 -13.73
C SER A 498 -17.68 -47.15 -13.14
N ARG A 499 -18.68 -46.85 -13.98
CA ARG A 499 -20.09 -46.98 -13.56
C ARG A 499 -20.46 -48.47 -13.55
N LYS A 500 -19.98 -49.22 -12.56
CA LYS A 500 -20.52 -50.55 -12.19
C LYS A 500 -19.99 -51.13 -10.86
N LEU A 501 -19.70 -50.29 -9.86
CA LEU A 501 -19.43 -50.81 -8.51
C LEU A 501 -20.20 -50.12 -7.37
N LEU A 502 -21.23 -49.32 -7.70
CA LEU A 502 -22.17 -48.73 -6.73
C LEU A 502 -23.63 -49.13 -7.01
N GLY A 503 -23.84 -50.28 -7.67
CA GLY A 503 -25.17 -50.83 -7.97
C GLY A 503 -25.47 -52.18 -7.29
N LEU A 504 -24.61 -52.64 -6.39
CA LEU A 504 -24.71 -53.99 -5.78
C LEU A 504 -24.80 -53.98 -4.24
N LEU A 505 -24.99 -52.81 -3.61
CA LEU A 505 -25.26 -52.70 -2.16
C LEU A 505 -26.55 -51.94 -1.83
N THR A 506 -27.48 -51.82 -2.79
CA THR A 506 -28.87 -51.42 -2.56
C THR A 506 -29.81 -52.51 -3.06
N GLY A 507 -29.63 -53.72 -2.52
CA GLY A 507 -30.52 -54.85 -2.72
C GLY A 507 -30.87 -55.49 -1.40
N LYS A 508 -32.07 -55.21 -0.89
CA LYS A 508 -32.77 -55.90 0.21
C LYS A 508 -32.10 -55.88 1.59
N PHE A 509 -32.46 -54.87 2.38
CA PHE A 509 -32.71 -55.06 3.83
C PHE A 509 -33.98 -54.30 4.23
N VAL A 510 -35.12 -54.83 3.78
CA VAL A 510 -36.41 -54.60 4.45
C VAL A 510 -36.49 -55.65 5.56
N GLY A 511 -36.56 -55.18 6.81
CA GLY A 511 -36.80 -55.99 8.00
C GLY A 511 -35.55 -56.27 8.84
N GLY A 512 -35.30 -55.46 9.87
CA GLY A 512 -34.26 -55.75 10.87
C GLY A 512 -34.13 -54.69 11.97
N ASN A 513 -34.32 -55.13 13.22
CA ASN A 513 -34.39 -54.34 14.47
C ASN A 513 -33.51 -53.08 14.55
N LYS A 514 -34.13 -51.97 14.99
CA LYS A 514 -33.49 -50.65 15.25
C LYS A 514 -32.18 -50.74 16.06
N ARG A 515 -32.05 -51.74 16.95
CA ARG A 515 -30.81 -52.02 17.71
C ARG A 515 -29.60 -52.34 16.83
N LYS A 516 -29.75 -53.09 15.73
CA LYS A 516 -28.61 -53.46 14.85
C LYS A 516 -28.10 -52.27 14.04
N ARG A 517 -28.96 -51.34 13.64
CA ARG A 517 -28.56 -50.09 12.98
C ARG A 517 -27.72 -49.21 13.91
N LEU A 518 -28.15 -49.04 15.16
CA LEU A 518 -27.46 -48.20 16.13
C LEU A 518 -26.08 -48.77 16.51
N VAL A 519 -25.96 -50.11 16.59
CA VAL A 519 -24.68 -50.79 16.81
C VAL A 519 -23.75 -50.64 15.60
N MET A 520 -24.25 -50.76 14.36
CA MET A 520 -23.43 -50.60 13.15
C MET A 520 -22.98 -49.15 12.95
N THR A 521 -23.82 -48.17 13.25
CA THR A 521 -23.45 -46.75 13.22
C THR A 521 -22.43 -46.43 14.32
N GLY A 522 -22.63 -46.96 15.53
CA GLY A 522 -21.66 -46.84 16.62
C GLY A 522 -20.30 -47.46 16.28
N LEU A 523 -20.29 -48.64 15.66
CA LEU A 523 -19.06 -49.31 15.21
C LEU A 523 -18.35 -48.50 14.11
N GLY A 524 -19.09 -47.92 13.16
CA GLY A 524 -18.53 -47.03 12.13
C GLY A 524 -17.86 -45.78 12.71
N VAL A 525 -18.45 -45.17 13.74
CA VAL A 525 -17.86 -44.01 14.44
C VAL A 525 -16.59 -44.41 15.19
N VAL A 526 -16.58 -45.55 15.87
CA VAL A 526 -15.38 -46.05 16.58
C VAL A 526 -14.25 -46.35 15.60
N VAL A 527 -14.54 -46.93 14.44
CA VAL A 527 -13.54 -47.18 13.39
C VAL A 527 -13.02 -45.86 12.79
N ALA A 528 -13.90 -44.89 12.54
CA ALA A 528 -13.49 -43.58 12.05
C ALA A 528 -12.59 -42.84 13.06
N ILE A 529 -12.91 -42.92 14.36
CA ILE A 529 -12.08 -42.38 15.44
C ILE A 529 -10.74 -43.13 15.51
N GLY A 530 -10.75 -44.47 15.37
CA GLY A 530 -9.53 -45.27 15.33
C GLY A 530 -8.62 -44.91 14.15
N VAL A 531 -9.18 -44.74 12.95
CA VAL A 531 -8.43 -44.30 11.76
C VAL A 531 -7.91 -42.87 11.92
N ALA A 532 -8.71 -41.96 12.48
CA ALA A 532 -8.27 -40.61 12.78
C ALA A 532 -7.09 -40.62 13.78
N LEU A 533 -7.17 -41.42 14.84
CA LEU A 533 -6.09 -41.59 15.82
C LEU A 533 -4.82 -42.21 15.21
N ILE A 534 -4.96 -43.15 14.27
CA ILE A 534 -3.83 -43.71 13.52
C ILE A 534 -3.19 -42.66 12.61
N ILE A 535 -3.98 -41.82 11.95
CA ILE A 535 -3.47 -40.70 11.13
C ILE A 535 -2.80 -39.63 12.01
N LEU A 536 -3.37 -39.34 13.18
CA LEU A 536 -2.81 -38.44 14.21
C LEU A 536 -1.46 -38.92 14.76
N ALA A 537 -1.26 -40.24 14.85
CA ALA A 537 -0.01 -40.87 15.27
C ALA A 537 0.95 -41.19 14.11
N SER A 538 0.58 -40.85 12.87
CA SER A 538 1.33 -41.19 11.67
C SER A 538 2.45 -40.18 11.37
N PRO A 539 3.59 -40.60 10.77
CA PRO A 539 4.66 -39.72 10.27
C PRO A 539 4.20 -38.66 9.26
N ILE A 540 2.97 -38.75 8.75
CA ILE A 540 2.36 -37.78 7.83
C ILE A 540 2.15 -36.42 8.52
N VAL A 541 1.92 -36.39 9.84
CA VAL A 541 1.67 -35.16 10.63
C VAL A 541 2.93 -34.67 11.36
N ALA A 542 4.10 -35.21 11.01
CA ALA A 542 5.37 -34.77 11.57
C ALA A 542 5.81 -33.43 10.94
N VAL A 543 6.44 -32.58 11.74
CA VAL A 543 7.04 -31.32 11.28
C VAL A 543 8.19 -31.63 10.32
N LYS A 544 8.01 -31.32 9.04
CA LYS A 544 9.03 -31.47 7.98
C LYS A 544 9.70 -30.15 7.64
N THR A 545 8.94 -29.06 7.73
CA THR A 545 9.41 -27.73 7.35
C THR A 545 9.23 -26.78 8.53
N VAL A 546 10.33 -26.18 8.96
CA VAL A 546 10.34 -25.09 9.95
C VAL A 546 10.81 -23.84 9.22
N ARG A 547 9.96 -22.81 9.19
CA ARG A 547 10.27 -21.51 8.61
C ARG A 547 10.47 -20.52 9.75
N VAL A 548 11.53 -19.71 9.66
CA VAL A 548 11.82 -18.66 10.63
C VAL A 548 11.72 -17.31 9.94
N GLU A 549 11.03 -16.37 10.55
CA GLU A 549 10.86 -15.00 10.07
C GLU A 549 11.27 -14.01 11.16
N GLY A 550 11.90 -12.91 10.77
CA GLY A 550 12.19 -11.78 11.67
C GLY A 550 13.46 -11.89 12.52
N ALA A 551 14.28 -12.94 12.35
CA ALA A 551 15.61 -13.01 12.96
C ALA A 551 16.66 -12.29 12.09
N LYS A 552 17.29 -11.25 12.62
CA LYS A 552 18.36 -10.46 11.99
C LYS A 552 19.61 -10.38 12.88
N TYR A 553 19.44 -10.16 14.18
CA TYR A 553 20.53 -10.02 15.17
C TYR A 553 20.50 -11.11 16.25
N ALA A 554 19.41 -11.88 16.36
CA ALA A 554 19.30 -13.01 17.27
C ALA A 554 20.35 -14.09 16.98
N ASP A 555 20.72 -14.83 18.03
CA ASP A 555 21.70 -15.91 17.94
C ASP A 555 21.19 -17.01 17.00
N SER A 556 21.83 -17.09 15.82
CA SER A 556 21.55 -18.08 14.80
C SER A 556 21.69 -19.52 15.31
N ALA A 557 22.60 -19.79 16.26
CA ALA A 557 22.77 -21.12 16.84
C ALA A 557 21.59 -21.50 17.73
N LEU A 558 21.08 -20.54 18.53
CA LEU A 558 19.89 -20.73 19.36
C LEU A 558 18.66 -20.97 18.49
N VAL A 559 18.41 -20.11 17.50
CA VAL A 559 17.28 -20.21 16.57
C VAL A 559 17.30 -21.55 15.82
N ARG A 560 18.49 -22.00 15.37
CA ARG A 560 18.68 -23.30 14.72
C ARG A 560 18.42 -24.45 15.68
N SER A 561 18.92 -24.38 16.92
CA SER A 561 18.69 -25.43 17.93
C SER A 561 17.20 -25.60 18.27
N VAL A 562 16.45 -24.48 18.34
CA VAL A 562 15.01 -24.51 18.57
C VAL A 562 14.30 -25.08 17.35
N SER A 563 14.67 -24.64 16.14
CA SER A 563 14.11 -25.13 14.89
C SER A 563 14.30 -26.64 14.71
N ASP A 564 15.51 -27.14 14.98
CA ASP A 564 15.82 -28.57 14.87
C ASP A 564 15.13 -29.39 15.98
N SER A 565 14.90 -28.81 17.16
CA SER A 565 14.13 -29.45 18.23
C SER A 565 12.64 -29.63 17.91
N LEU A 566 12.11 -28.88 16.93
CA LEU A 566 10.72 -28.94 16.47
C LEU A 566 10.54 -29.91 15.30
N LYS A 567 11.58 -30.11 14.48
CA LYS A 567 11.55 -31.06 13.36
C LYS A 567 11.31 -32.50 13.85
N GLY A 568 10.50 -33.25 13.12
CA GLY A 568 10.18 -34.65 13.42
C GLY A 568 9.15 -34.87 14.53
N LYS A 569 8.77 -33.84 15.29
CA LYS A 569 7.67 -33.91 16.27
C LYS A 569 6.30 -33.78 15.57
N SER A 570 5.22 -34.23 16.21
CA SER A 570 3.87 -34.07 15.66
C SER A 570 3.44 -32.60 15.71
N VAL A 571 2.94 -32.06 14.59
CA VAL A 571 2.43 -30.68 14.45
C VAL A 571 1.34 -30.36 15.47
N LEU A 572 0.63 -31.38 15.98
CA LEU A 572 -0.50 -31.23 16.90
C LEU A 572 -0.12 -31.35 18.39
N THR A 573 1.04 -31.90 18.70
CA THR A 573 1.50 -32.12 20.09
C THR A 573 2.85 -31.49 20.38
N VAL A 574 3.40 -30.71 19.44
CA VAL A 574 4.69 -30.04 19.62
C VAL A 574 4.55 -28.95 20.68
N ASP A 575 5.50 -28.93 21.62
CA ASP A 575 5.54 -27.93 22.68
C ASP A 575 6.07 -26.60 22.13
N THR A 576 5.14 -25.79 21.64
CA THR A 576 5.44 -24.45 21.12
C THR A 576 5.80 -23.46 22.22
N LYS A 577 5.33 -23.69 23.45
CA LYS A 577 5.51 -22.74 24.55
C LYS A 577 6.94 -22.78 25.08
N THR A 578 7.49 -23.96 25.35
CA THR A 578 8.89 -24.09 25.76
C THR A 578 9.87 -23.63 24.68
N ALA A 579 9.53 -23.87 23.40
CA ALA A 579 10.32 -23.37 22.28
C ALA A 579 10.30 -21.84 22.19
N GLN A 580 9.14 -21.21 22.45
CA GLN A 580 9.02 -19.76 22.52
C GLN A 580 9.83 -19.17 23.69
N GLU A 581 9.68 -19.70 24.91
CA GLU A 581 10.42 -19.24 26.09
C GLU A 581 11.94 -19.34 25.90
N ARG A 582 12.40 -20.37 25.19
CA ARG A 582 13.82 -20.55 24.85
C ARG A 582 14.30 -19.52 23.82
N LEU A 583 13.49 -19.15 22.84
CA LEU A 583 13.83 -18.06 21.91
C LEU A 583 13.86 -16.71 22.63
N GLU A 584 12.90 -16.44 23.50
CA GLU A 584 12.82 -15.20 24.28
C GLU A 584 13.91 -15.09 25.37
N SER A 585 14.73 -16.12 25.56
CA SER A 585 15.92 -16.05 26.42
C SER A 585 17.07 -15.27 25.80
N ASP A 586 17.06 -15.06 24.48
CA ASP A 586 18.00 -14.19 23.78
C ASP A 586 17.68 -12.72 24.07
N PRO A 587 18.63 -11.92 24.60
CA PRO A 587 18.46 -10.49 24.81
C PRO A 587 18.02 -9.71 23.58
N TRP A 588 18.27 -10.20 22.36
CA TRP A 588 17.85 -9.57 21.11
C TRP A 588 16.40 -9.86 20.72
N ILE A 589 15.73 -10.83 21.34
CA ILE A 589 14.35 -11.23 21.01
C ILE A 589 13.38 -10.55 21.99
N LYS A 590 12.50 -9.68 21.47
CA LYS A 590 11.44 -9.02 22.27
C LYS A 590 10.29 -9.97 22.54
N SER A 591 9.91 -10.75 21.54
CA SER A 591 8.87 -11.78 21.61
C SER A 591 9.01 -12.75 20.45
N ALA A 592 8.67 -14.01 20.65
CA ALA A 592 8.59 -15.00 19.57
C ALA A 592 7.19 -15.59 19.49
N ARG A 593 6.72 -15.96 18.29
CA ARG A 593 5.45 -16.64 18.09
C ARG A 593 5.67 -17.87 17.22
N ILE A 594 5.24 -19.03 17.71
CA ILE A 594 5.35 -20.28 16.98
C ILE A 594 3.94 -20.75 16.61
N THR A 595 3.67 -20.88 15.31
CA THR A 595 2.38 -21.37 14.79
C THR A 595 2.60 -22.67 14.01
N THR A 596 1.69 -23.62 14.21
CA THR A 596 1.71 -24.93 13.57
C THR A 596 0.62 -24.98 12.50
N SER A 597 0.95 -25.49 11.31
CA SER A 597 0.00 -25.65 10.21
C SER A 597 0.09 -27.05 9.63
N LEU A 598 -1.07 -27.69 9.46
CA LEU A 598 -1.18 -29.00 8.83
C LEU A 598 -0.85 -28.89 7.33
N PRO A 599 -0.27 -29.94 6.71
CA PRO A 599 0.02 -31.25 7.31
C PRO A 599 1.35 -31.33 8.10
N SER A 600 2.34 -30.46 7.84
CA SER A 600 3.72 -30.69 8.32
C SER A 600 4.57 -29.43 8.56
N ARG A 601 3.96 -28.25 8.74
CA ARG A 601 4.67 -26.95 8.76
C ARG A 601 4.63 -26.26 10.12
N VAL A 602 5.74 -25.64 10.49
CA VAL A 602 5.86 -24.74 11.65
C VAL A 602 6.46 -23.43 11.21
N LEU A 603 5.84 -22.32 11.63
CA LEU A 603 6.32 -20.97 11.40
C LEU A 603 6.72 -20.34 12.74
N ILE A 604 7.99 -19.95 12.85
CA ILE A 604 8.55 -19.20 13.96
C ILE A 604 8.66 -17.74 13.51
N GLN A 605 7.91 -16.84 14.14
CA GLN A 605 7.99 -15.41 13.91
C GLN A 605 8.69 -14.77 15.09
N ILE A 606 9.82 -14.11 14.84
CA ILE A 606 10.66 -13.45 15.84
C ILE A 606 10.48 -11.95 15.69
N ASN A 607 10.19 -11.27 16.80
CA ASN A 607 10.20 -9.82 16.88
C ASN A 607 11.43 -9.40 17.68
N GLU A 608 12.41 -8.81 17.02
CA GLU A 608 13.67 -8.40 17.65
C GLU A 608 13.58 -7.02 18.31
N ARG A 609 14.43 -6.83 19.32
CA ARG A 609 14.66 -5.54 19.95
C ARG A 609 15.55 -4.67 19.05
N ILE A 610 15.23 -3.38 19.01
CA ILE A 610 15.97 -2.40 18.20
C ILE A 610 17.01 -1.72 19.10
N PRO A 611 18.31 -1.73 18.74
CA PRO A 611 19.32 -0.96 19.43
C PRO A 611 19.14 0.54 19.16
N VAL A 612 18.97 1.34 20.21
CA VAL A 612 18.68 2.79 20.08
C VAL A 612 19.79 3.68 20.63
N ALA A 613 20.43 3.26 21.72
CA ALA A 613 21.43 4.05 22.43
C ALA A 613 22.51 3.17 23.05
N TRP A 614 23.60 3.79 23.51
CA TRP A 614 24.64 3.09 24.25
C TRP A 614 25.28 3.97 25.32
N PHE A 615 25.80 3.34 26.37
CA PHE A 615 26.58 3.99 27.42
C PHE A 615 27.85 3.21 27.74
N LEU A 616 28.83 3.88 28.36
CA LEU A 616 30.09 3.28 28.74
C LEU A 616 30.01 2.72 30.17
N GLY A 617 30.41 1.48 30.40
CA GLY A 617 30.56 0.95 31.76
C GLY A 617 31.87 1.37 32.41
N VAL A 618 31.98 1.10 33.72
CA VAL A 618 33.21 1.30 34.49
C VAL A 618 34.37 0.47 33.95
N ASP A 619 34.08 -0.66 33.31
CA ASP A 619 35.06 -1.50 32.61
C ASP A 619 35.50 -0.96 31.24
N ASN A 620 35.10 0.26 30.87
CA ASN A 620 35.39 0.90 29.59
C ASN A 620 34.85 0.14 28.37
N ARG A 621 33.80 -0.69 28.56
CA ARG A 621 33.07 -1.35 27.47
C ARG A 621 31.72 -0.68 27.22
N ALA A 622 31.31 -0.63 25.95
CA ALA A 622 30.04 -0.04 25.57
C ALA A 622 28.89 -1.04 25.73
N ARG A 623 27.79 -0.59 26.34
CA ARG A 623 26.55 -1.35 26.49
C ARG A 623 25.51 -0.77 25.58
N VAL A 624 25.10 -1.53 24.57
CA VAL A 624 24.04 -1.16 23.64
C VAL A 624 22.71 -1.51 24.28
N ILE A 625 21.79 -0.55 24.32
CA ILE A 625 20.47 -0.70 24.92
C ILE A 625 19.34 -0.46 23.91
N ASP A 626 18.17 -1.02 24.21
CA ASP A 626 16.92 -0.74 23.50
C ASP A 626 16.07 0.35 24.20
N GLU A 627 14.86 0.57 23.70
CA GLU A 627 13.89 1.53 24.25
C GLU A 627 13.48 1.23 25.70
N ASP A 628 13.54 -0.04 26.14
CA ASP A 628 13.19 -0.46 27.50
C ASP A 628 14.38 -0.34 28.46
N GLY A 629 15.56 0.03 27.93
CA GLY A 629 16.81 0.08 28.64
C GLY A 629 17.40 -1.30 28.91
N LEU A 630 17.02 -2.32 28.15
CA LEU A 630 17.62 -3.66 28.22
C LEU A 630 18.95 -3.66 27.49
N VAL A 631 20.00 -4.21 28.10
CA VAL A 631 21.31 -4.35 27.45
C VAL A 631 21.26 -5.48 26.43
N LEU A 632 21.37 -5.15 25.15
CA LEU A 632 21.37 -6.12 24.04
C LEU A 632 22.75 -6.76 23.86
N SER A 633 23.82 -5.95 23.98
CA SER A 633 25.19 -6.43 23.82
C SER A 633 26.19 -5.56 24.58
N VAL A 634 27.35 -6.16 24.88
CA VAL A 634 28.50 -5.49 25.50
C VAL A 634 29.67 -5.56 24.52
N VAL A 635 30.02 -4.44 23.90
CA VAL A 635 31.03 -4.36 22.83
C VAL A 635 32.28 -3.60 23.29
N GLU A 636 33.41 -3.91 22.68
CA GLU A 636 34.64 -3.13 22.83
C GLU A 636 34.61 -1.95 21.85
N GLY A 637 35.05 -0.78 22.30
CA GLY A 637 35.02 0.44 21.49
C GLY A 637 33.72 1.25 21.63
N ARG A 638 33.54 2.22 20.73
CA ARG A 638 32.44 3.20 20.76
C ARG A 638 31.55 3.03 19.53
N PRO A 639 30.37 2.40 19.64
CA PRO A 639 29.48 2.21 18.51
C PRO A 639 28.84 3.55 18.09
N THR A 640 29.36 4.18 17.04
CA THR A 640 28.93 5.51 16.57
C THR A 640 27.57 5.52 15.87
N GLN A 641 27.04 4.33 15.54
CA GLN A 641 25.75 4.15 14.88
C GLN A 641 24.54 4.28 15.81
N TYR A 642 24.75 4.34 17.13
CA TYR A 642 23.70 4.49 18.13
C TYR A 642 23.88 5.76 18.95
N MET A 643 22.80 6.28 19.53
CA MET A 643 22.84 7.50 20.32
C MET A 643 23.75 7.31 21.54
N TRP A 644 24.77 8.16 21.68
CA TRP A 644 25.66 8.10 22.84
C TRP A 644 24.97 8.72 24.06
N ILE A 645 24.93 7.98 25.16
CA ILE A 645 24.57 8.46 26.49
C ILE A 645 25.88 8.77 27.23
N GLU A 646 26.13 10.05 27.45
CA GLU A 646 27.27 10.57 28.18
C GLU A 646 27.18 10.19 29.67
N GLY A 647 28.31 9.74 30.21
CA GLY A 647 28.43 9.25 31.58
C GLY A 647 29.01 7.83 31.63
N THR A 648 29.37 7.41 32.86
CA THR A 648 29.79 6.03 33.14
C THR A 648 28.69 5.32 33.92
N GLY A 649 28.14 4.27 33.33
CA GLY A 649 27.06 3.47 33.91
C GLY A 649 27.55 2.18 34.56
N PRO A 650 26.64 1.41 35.21
CA PRO A 650 26.97 0.14 35.84
C PRO A 650 27.40 -0.92 34.82
N ASN A 651 28.22 -1.87 35.27
CA ASN A 651 28.71 -2.98 34.43
C ASN A 651 27.63 -4.07 34.22
N LEU A 652 26.56 -3.72 33.50
CA LEU A 652 25.47 -4.64 33.16
C LEU A 652 25.91 -5.64 32.09
N THR A 653 25.40 -6.87 32.21
CA THR A 653 25.53 -7.94 31.20
C THR A 653 24.40 -7.86 30.19
N ALA A 654 24.56 -8.50 29.02
CA ALA A 654 23.46 -8.66 28.07
C ALA A 654 22.25 -9.35 28.75
N GLY A 655 21.04 -8.85 28.47
CA GLY A 655 19.78 -9.27 29.10
C GLY A 655 19.45 -8.56 30.42
N ALA A 656 20.35 -7.75 30.99
CA ALA A 656 20.05 -6.98 32.20
C ALA A 656 19.33 -5.65 31.86
N SER A 657 18.36 -5.26 32.69
CA SER A 657 17.69 -3.95 32.56
C SER A 657 18.45 -2.86 33.30
N SER A 658 18.61 -1.72 32.64
CA SER A 658 19.25 -0.51 33.17
C SER A 658 18.34 0.27 34.12
N ALA A 659 18.92 1.24 34.85
CA ALA A 659 18.16 2.13 35.71
C ALA A 659 17.18 3.01 34.92
N ALA A 660 16.16 3.55 35.59
CA ALA A 660 15.08 4.32 34.96
C ALA A 660 15.57 5.46 34.06
N ALA A 661 16.66 6.13 34.43
CA ALA A 661 17.23 7.22 33.64
C ALA A 661 17.81 6.76 32.29
N TYR A 662 18.47 5.59 32.23
CA TYR A 662 18.99 5.03 30.97
C TYR A 662 17.87 4.52 30.07
N ARG A 663 16.82 3.93 30.66
CA ARG A 663 15.59 3.59 29.93
C ARG A 663 14.99 4.84 29.30
N ALA A 664 14.81 5.89 30.09
CA ALA A 664 14.20 7.11 29.58
C ALA A 664 15.08 7.83 28.56
N ALA A 665 16.41 7.75 28.66
CA ALA A 665 17.33 8.17 27.61
C ALA A 665 17.18 7.32 26.32
N GLY A 666 16.99 6.00 26.44
CA GLY A 666 16.68 5.12 25.31
C GLY A 666 15.34 5.46 24.64
N GLN A 667 14.30 5.71 25.42
CA GLN A 667 13.00 6.17 24.93
C GLN A 667 13.09 7.54 24.25
N LEU A 668 13.85 8.46 24.82
CA LEU A 668 14.10 9.76 24.22
C LEU A 668 14.81 9.59 22.88
N ALA A 669 15.89 8.80 22.82
CA ALA A 669 16.62 8.51 21.58
C ALA A 669 15.72 7.94 20.48
N MET A 670 14.82 7.02 20.82
CA MET A 670 13.84 6.44 19.88
C MET A 670 12.74 7.43 19.47
N SER A 671 12.43 8.40 20.33
CA SER A 671 11.36 9.38 20.11
C SER A 671 11.86 10.70 19.50
N LEU A 672 13.16 10.81 19.20
CA LEU A 672 13.72 11.99 18.53
C LEU A 672 13.13 12.12 17.12
N PRO A 673 12.53 13.26 16.76
CA PRO A 673 12.10 13.53 15.39
C PRO A 673 13.28 13.49 14.43
N SER A 674 13.02 13.13 13.18
CA SER A 674 14.02 13.07 12.10
C SER A 674 14.79 14.38 11.90
N GLU A 675 14.14 15.51 12.19
CA GLU A 675 14.73 16.85 12.12
C GLU A 675 15.74 17.11 13.24
N LEU A 676 15.45 16.62 14.45
CA LEU A 676 16.25 16.89 15.65
C LEU A 676 17.37 15.85 15.83
N ALA A 677 17.13 14.59 15.49
CA ALA A 677 18.08 13.49 15.59
C ALA A 677 19.49 13.81 15.02
N PRO A 678 19.64 14.37 13.80
CA PRO A 678 20.96 14.71 13.26
C PRO A 678 21.62 15.89 13.97
N MET A 679 20.87 16.70 14.71
CA MET A 679 21.38 17.83 15.48
C MET A 679 21.86 17.42 16.88
N VAL A 680 21.43 16.27 17.40
CA VAL A 680 21.86 15.77 18.71
C VAL A 680 23.30 15.25 18.64
N LYS A 681 24.12 15.65 19.61
CA LYS A 681 25.49 15.18 19.80
C LYS A 681 25.54 13.98 20.75
N HIS A 682 24.85 14.07 21.88
CA HIS A 682 24.69 13.01 22.88
C HIS A 682 23.54 13.34 23.82
N LEU A 683 23.06 12.32 24.54
CA LEU A 683 22.17 12.46 25.68
C LEU A 683 23.01 12.42 26.97
N GLY A 684 22.60 13.15 28.00
CA GLY A 684 23.20 13.08 29.32
C GLY A 684 22.23 12.50 30.33
N VAL A 685 22.76 11.73 31.27
CA VAL A 685 22.03 11.26 32.44
C VAL A 685 22.71 11.83 33.67
N ALA A 686 22.04 12.75 34.35
CA ALA A 686 22.51 13.37 35.58
C ALA A 686 21.67 12.88 36.78
N GLY A 687 22.33 12.33 37.79
CA GLY A 687 21.63 11.79 38.96
C GLY A 687 20.71 10.61 38.65
N THR A 688 19.66 10.39 39.47
CA THR A 688 18.75 9.24 39.33
C THR A 688 17.60 9.46 38.35
N GLU A 689 17.29 10.72 37.99
CA GLU A 689 16.10 11.04 37.20
C GLU A 689 16.26 12.23 36.23
N GLU A 690 17.41 12.88 36.08
CA GLU A 690 17.52 14.01 35.14
C GLU A 690 18.10 13.60 33.80
N ILE A 691 17.43 14.02 32.73
CA ILE A 691 17.87 13.79 31.36
C ILE A 691 18.22 15.12 30.73
N THR A 692 19.39 15.16 30.12
CA THR A 692 19.82 16.28 29.29
C THR A 692 20.08 15.81 27.86
N MET A 693 20.06 16.73 26.93
CA MET A 693 20.40 16.49 25.54
C MET A 693 21.27 17.63 25.05
N THR A 694 22.42 17.28 24.50
CA THR A 694 23.37 18.27 23.99
C THR A 694 23.30 18.25 22.47
N LEU A 695 23.07 19.41 21.85
CA LEU A 695 23.10 19.57 20.41
C LEU A 695 24.54 19.75 19.89
N LYS A 696 24.75 19.51 18.60
CA LYS A 696 26.05 19.71 17.92
C LYS A 696 26.51 21.16 17.93
N THR A 697 25.57 22.11 18.04
CA THR A 697 25.84 23.55 18.22
C THR A 697 26.41 23.89 19.59
N GLY A 698 26.31 22.98 20.57
CA GLY A 698 26.69 23.20 21.96
C GLY A 698 25.52 23.58 22.87
N THR A 699 24.33 23.79 22.33
CA THR A 699 23.11 24.07 23.11
C THR A 699 22.77 22.88 24.00
N VAL A 700 22.55 23.14 25.29
CA VAL A 700 22.16 22.12 26.27
C VAL A 700 20.66 22.22 26.55
N VAL A 701 19.94 21.12 26.35
CA VAL A 701 18.51 21.00 26.64
C VAL A 701 18.32 20.19 27.91
N ASN A 702 17.75 20.80 28.95
CA ASN A 702 17.42 20.15 30.21
C ASN A 702 15.97 19.66 30.20
N PHE A 703 15.77 18.34 30.21
CA PHE A 703 14.43 17.75 30.30
C PHE A 703 13.99 17.51 31.75
N GLY A 704 14.91 17.51 32.72
CA GLY A 704 14.63 17.12 34.11
C GLY A 704 14.08 15.68 34.20
N ALA A 705 13.12 15.45 35.11
CA ALA A 705 12.46 14.16 35.30
C ALA A 705 11.82 13.63 34.00
N PRO A 706 11.86 12.29 33.74
CA PRO A 706 11.33 11.67 32.52
C PRO A 706 9.80 11.57 32.51
N VAL A 707 9.13 12.65 32.87
CA VAL A 707 7.67 12.81 32.89
C VAL A 707 7.28 13.68 31.71
N ASP A 708 6.29 13.22 30.95
CA ASP A 708 5.73 13.95 29.81
C ASP A 708 6.76 14.33 28.73
N MET A 709 7.70 13.41 28.45
CA MET A 709 8.81 13.62 27.53
C MET A 709 8.36 14.02 26.12
N ARG A 710 7.18 13.58 25.68
CA ARG A 710 6.60 13.94 24.38
C ARG A 710 6.32 15.44 24.30
N ASN A 711 5.62 16.01 25.28
CA ASN A 711 5.30 17.44 25.28
C ASN A 711 6.55 18.29 25.46
N LYS A 712 7.48 17.86 26.33
CA LYS A 712 8.78 18.51 26.49
C LYS A 712 9.57 18.56 25.17
N LEU A 713 9.60 17.45 24.42
CA LEU A 713 10.28 17.39 23.14
C LEU A 713 9.59 18.23 22.06
N VAL A 714 8.26 18.28 22.03
CA VAL A 714 7.51 19.20 21.16
C VAL A 714 7.89 20.66 21.47
N ASN A 715 7.95 21.05 22.74
CA ASN A 715 8.34 22.40 23.14
C ASN A 715 9.76 22.75 22.66
N VAL A 716 10.71 21.81 22.77
CA VAL A 716 12.08 21.99 22.29
C VAL A 716 12.11 22.20 20.78
N VAL A 717 11.38 21.38 20.01
CA VAL A 717 11.31 21.52 18.54
C VAL A 717 10.69 22.86 18.13
N VAL A 718 9.60 23.27 18.79
CA VAL A 718 8.94 24.56 18.53
C VAL A 718 9.89 25.73 18.81
N LEU A 719 10.68 25.66 19.89
CA LEU A 719 11.66 26.71 20.21
C LEU A 719 12.79 26.77 19.19
N LEU A 720 13.36 25.62 18.82
CA LEU A 720 14.45 25.54 17.84
C LEU A 720 14.01 25.97 16.43
N ARG A 721 12.71 25.90 16.10
CA ARG A 721 12.14 26.43 14.84
C ARG A 721 11.96 27.95 14.85
N ARG A 722 11.78 28.57 16.02
CA ARG A 722 11.45 30.01 16.16
C ARG A 722 12.68 30.89 16.38
N GLN A 723 13.82 30.31 16.74
CA GLN A 723 15.03 31.03 17.13
C GLN A 723 16.26 30.41 16.48
N ASP A 724 17.27 31.22 16.17
CA ASP A 724 18.53 30.73 15.63
C ASP A 724 19.23 29.85 16.67
N VAL A 725 19.42 28.57 16.35
CA VAL A 725 20.01 27.57 17.24
C VAL A 725 21.44 27.93 17.65
N ASN A 726 22.14 28.76 16.85
CA ASN A 726 23.49 29.25 17.20
C ASN A 726 23.48 30.36 18.25
N SER A 727 22.31 30.96 18.52
CA SER A 727 22.11 32.01 19.51
C SER A 727 21.57 31.49 20.85
N ILE A 728 21.40 30.17 21.00
CA ILE A 728 20.82 29.56 22.21
C ILE A 728 21.89 28.78 22.97
N ILE A 729 22.17 29.23 24.20
CA ILE A 729 23.11 28.57 25.12
C ILE A 729 22.44 27.39 25.82
N SER A 730 21.24 27.58 26.36
CA SER A 730 20.49 26.49 27.03
C SER A 730 18.98 26.61 26.90
N ILE A 731 18.30 25.46 26.90
CA ILE A 731 16.84 25.35 26.91
C ILE A 731 16.46 24.48 28.12
N ASP A 732 15.66 25.01 29.04
CA ASP A 732 15.13 24.25 30.16
C ASP A 732 13.64 23.96 29.94
N VAL A 733 13.29 22.68 29.81
CA VAL A 733 11.91 22.19 29.69
C VAL A 733 11.52 21.29 30.87
N SER A 734 12.27 21.35 31.98
CA SER A 734 12.04 20.55 33.19
C SER A 734 10.74 20.94 33.91
N THR A 735 10.43 22.24 33.93
CA THR A 735 9.16 22.81 34.39
C THR A 735 8.30 23.09 33.16
N GLY A 736 7.00 22.76 33.17
CA GLY A 736 6.17 22.68 31.96
C GLY A 736 6.12 23.93 31.04
N THR A 737 6.65 25.08 31.48
CA THR A 737 6.93 26.25 30.64
C THR A 737 8.41 26.30 30.25
N PRO A 738 8.75 26.26 28.95
CA PRO A 738 10.14 26.20 28.53
C PRO A 738 10.84 27.55 28.73
N VAL A 739 12.04 27.55 29.31
CA VAL A 739 12.87 28.73 29.54
C VAL A 739 14.09 28.66 28.62
N VAL A 740 14.33 29.72 27.84
CA VAL A 740 15.48 29.80 26.93
C VAL A 740 16.49 30.81 27.49
N GLN A 741 17.75 30.40 27.55
CA GLN A 741 18.87 31.30 27.76
C GLN A 741 19.64 31.41 26.45
N SER A 742 19.57 32.61 25.86
CA SER A 742 20.28 33.00 24.64
C SER A 742 21.63 33.65 24.96
#